data_AF-A0A831NMZ4-F1
#
_entry.id   AF-A0A831NMZ4-F1
#
_cell.length_a   1.000
_cell.length_b   1.000
_cell.length_c   1.000
_cell.angle_alpha   90.00
_cell.angle_beta   90.00
_cell.angle_gamma   90.00
#
_symmetry.space_group_name_H-M   'P 1'
#
loop_
_entity.id
_entity.type
_entity.pdbx_description
1 polymer ?
#
loop_
_entity_poly.entity_id
_entity_poly.type
_entity_poly.pdbx_seq_one_letter_code
_entity_poly.pdbx_strand_id
1 'polypeptide(L)'
;MKKDIIIHGDVWAGLEFIKDNSVSVAITSPPYWKQRDYNFEGQIGQEESPEEYIGRLVTIFNKLRQKLKEEGVFFLNIGDKYLNQYGKSHLLMIPYRLAYHMVKDGWHLEEIIIWYKPNHMPSSVKDRFTNTYEPIFVFAKRKENIYKDFYKREKKNVVEIPLQQTPWKHTAVYPENLVQEMLNRVNLNDGDIVLDPFAGTGTTGVVVKNLRNGFLSKEVYSIMIEKGNEFVKIIKERVGVEDIIQVKEIPYTWHSAKEENLPSNIDSLLLVNDKHGEVHIAQTYEEFLSILKGMRTKEFKSFHREDALYFVGIKEWNLQSLYYVHAIYKYGYVVRNMLVVSNGSKWYPVFMLSRDTTKVAYKFYLDRVRTNPKIKEERDWTKEEFIGMKVRDISGKTSREGQVVEILEKYPDEFPKIIVVQWNGEASIEFVMHPEKDEFLMEGLRFFCARCNTELIDPYDPIEKNVCPSCGLELWINVETIPIIKEPKEILECVNDLEKSDYLVGQIVDVVYFKIEKNGSSSKFHSLDRINWGASPGARKLVEGEYFTKMRLYRIDQPIVAQYLTLLRKSKNMRIQDVISKFPKEYYHTVGHWFRKDFGGSIPIPEDIKLLRKVFNIHDGLLKILERTALKFQTVKTSVKGKNPGDYIKNRNEEELIAFLKKLYVPSNEYLLTMSKK
;
A
#
# COMPACT_ATOMS: atom_id res chain seq x y z
N MET A 1 12.32 -40.92 -17.21
CA MET A 1 10.84 -40.98 -17.15
C MET A 1 10.33 -40.07 -18.26
N LYS A 2 9.58 -40.60 -19.22
CA LYS A 2 9.04 -39.86 -20.39
C LYS A 2 7.51 -39.73 -20.30
N LYS A 3 7.03 -39.26 -19.16
CA LYS A 3 5.59 -39.07 -18.88
C LYS A 3 5.41 -38.03 -17.78
N ASP A 4 4.26 -37.37 -17.75
CA ASP A 4 3.92 -36.50 -16.62
C ASP A 4 3.58 -37.34 -15.39
N ILE A 5 4.00 -36.87 -14.22
CA ILE A 5 3.83 -37.60 -12.96
C ILE A 5 3.35 -36.65 -11.87
N ILE A 6 2.40 -37.12 -11.06
CA ILE A 6 2.06 -36.50 -9.78
C ILE A 6 2.70 -37.33 -8.68
N ILE A 7 3.54 -36.72 -7.85
CA ILE A 7 4.03 -37.33 -6.62
C ILE A 7 3.18 -36.81 -5.47
N HIS A 8 2.37 -37.69 -4.88
CA HIS A 8 1.50 -37.35 -3.77
C HIS A 8 2.22 -37.58 -2.43
N GLY A 9 2.60 -36.49 -1.78
CA GLY A 9 3.31 -36.50 -0.49
C GLY A 9 4.02 -35.18 -0.18
N ASP A 10 4.72 -35.16 0.96
CA ASP A 10 5.55 -34.00 1.35
C ASP A 10 6.66 -33.72 0.32
N VAL A 11 7.00 -32.44 0.15
CA VAL A 11 8.00 -31.98 -0.81
C VAL A 11 9.36 -32.67 -0.63
N TRP A 12 9.78 -32.93 0.61
CA TRP A 12 11.06 -33.59 0.87
C TRP A 12 11.04 -35.04 0.39
N ALA A 13 10.00 -35.79 0.75
CA ALA A 13 9.82 -37.17 0.32
C ALA A 13 9.69 -37.28 -1.21
N GLY A 14 8.98 -36.33 -1.83
CA GLY A 14 8.85 -36.28 -3.28
C GLY A 14 10.19 -36.00 -3.97
N LEU A 15 11.00 -35.09 -3.44
CA LEU A 15 12.35 -34.84 -3.95
C LEU A 15 13.26 -36.06 -3.76
N GLU A 16 13.19 -36.78 -2.64
CA GLU A 16 13.96 -38.02 -2.41
C GLU A 16 13.63 -39.10 -3.45
N PHE A 17 12.36 -39.22 -3.85
CA PHE A 17 11.94 -40.18 -4.88
C PHE A 17 12.51 -39.87 -6.27
N ILE A 18 12.78 -38.59 -6.57
CA ILE A 18 13.32 -38.16 -7.85
C ILE A 18 14.81 -38.52 -7.93
N LYS A 19 15.23 -39.10 -9.06
CA LYS A 19 16.64 -39.38 -9.35
C LYS A 19 17.46 -38.09 -9.41
N ASP A 20 18.66 -38.10 -8.83
CA ASP A 20 19.61 -36.99 -8.95
C ASP A 20 19.97 -36.72 -10.42
N ASN A 21 20.31 -35.47 -10.74
CA ASN A 21 20.72 -35.06 -12.09
C ASN A 21 19.71 -35.42 -13.20
N SER A 22 18.40 -35.37 -12.92
CA SER A 22 17.37 -35.78 -13.87
C SER A 22 16.45 -34.65 -14.33
N VAL A 23 16.35 -33.57 -13.56
CA VAL A 23 15.46 -32.43 -13.83
C VAL A 23 16.20 -31.34 -14.60
N SER A 24 15.64 -30.87 -15.70
CA SER A 24 16.26 -29.80 -16.51
C SER A 24 15.86 -28.42 -16.00
N VAL A 25 14.59 -28.25 -15.61
CA VAL A 25 14.08 -26.98 -15.10
C VAL A 25 13.25 -27.26 -13.86
N ALA A 26 13.39 -26.45 -12.82
CA ALA A 26 12.40 -26.34 -11.78
C ALA A 26 11.72 -24.97 -11.87
N ILE A 27 10.41 -24.92 -11.62
CA ILE A 27 9.67 -23.66 -11.48
C ILE A 27 8.63 -23.80 -10.38
N THR A 28 8.59 -22.84 -9.47
CA THR A 28 7.68 -22.95 -8.33
C THR A 28 7.38 -21.64 -7.64
N SER A 29 6.38 -21.70 -6.76
CA SER A 29 6.03 -20.66 -5.79
C SER A 29 5.67 -21.34 -4.47
N PRO A 30 6.59 -21.40 -3.49
CA PRO A 30 6.33 -22.08 -2.23
C PRO A 30 5.23 -21.36 -1.44
N PRO A 31 4.63 -22.01 -0.42
CA PRO A 31 3.80 -21.32 0.56
C PRO A 31 4.52 -20.11 1.15
N TYR A 32 3.92 -18.91 1.07
CA TYR A 32 4.52 -17.69 1.64
C TYR A 32 4.33 -17.64 3.15
N TRP A 33 5.34 -17.16 3.87
CA TRP A 33 5.34 -17.11 5.34
C TRP A 33 4.12 -16.35 5.91
N LYS A 34 3.39 -17.04 6.80
CA LYS A 34 2.17 -16.58 7.48
C LYS A 34 1.11 -16.00 6.53
N GLN A 35 1.07 -16.48 5.29
CA GLN A 35 0.13 -15.99 4.28
C GLN A 35 -1.16 -16.80 4.24
N ARG A 36 -1.06 -18.13 4.32
CA ARG A 36 -2.19 -19.06 4.32
C ARG A 36 -1.89 -20.24 5.25
N ASP A 37 -2.95 -20.76 5.84
CA ASP A 37 -2.96 -22.02 6.58
C ASP A 37 -3.67 -23.07 5.74
N TYR A 38 -2.97 -24.15 5.40
CA TYR A 38 -3.46 -25.29 4.63
C TYR A 38 -4.00 -26.42 5.53
N ASN A 39 -4.10 -26.17 6.85
CA ASN A 39 -4.72 -27.02 7.85
C ASN A 39 -4.10 -28.42 8.01
N PHE A 40 -2.77 -28.52 7.91
CA PHE A 40 -2.05 -29.75 8.24
C PHE A 40 -0.76 -29.48 9.03
N GLU A 41 -0.38 -30.44 9.86
CA GLU A 41 0.81 -30.37 10.72
C GLU A 41 2.10 -30.39 9.89
N GLY A 42 3.07 -29.58 10.30
CA GLY A 42 4.37 -29.50 9.61
C GLY A 42 4.31 -28.77 8.27
N GLN A 43 3.23 -28.07 7.90
CA GLN A 43 3.20 -27.27 6.69
C GLN A 43 4.29 -26.20 6.65
N ILE A 44 4.78 -25.90 5.45
CA ILE A 44 5.73 -24.80 5.21
C ILE A 44 4.97 -23.48 5.16
N GLY A 45 5.58 -22.42 5.69
CA GLY A 45 4.99 -21.09 5.76
C GLY A 45 4.26 -20.80 7.06
N GLN A 46 4.34 -21.69 8.07
CA GLN A 46 3.77 -21.49 9.41
C GLN A 46 4.81 -21.50 10.53
N GLU A 47 6.10 -21.49 10.19
CA GLU A 47 7.23 -21.38 11.12
C GLU A 47 7.09 -20.16 12.04
N GLU A 48 7.68 -20.22 13.24
CA GLU A 48 7.51 -19.17 14.26
C GLU A 48 8.18 -17.87 13.85
N SER A 49 9.33 -17.98 13.18
CA SER A 49 10.14 -16.86 12.73
C SER A 49 10.40 -16.89 11.21
N PRO A 50 10.63 -15.72 10.56
CA PRO A 50 11.09 -15.66 9.19
C PRO A 50 12.40 -16.43 8.96
N GLU A 51 13.30 -16.45 9.93
CA GLU A 51 14.60 -17.13 9.88
C GLU A 51 14.45 -18.65 9.79
N GLU A 52 13.52 -19.23 10.56
CA GLU A 52 13.16 -20.65 10.46
C GLU A 52 12.58 -20.99 9.09
N TYR A 53 11.63 -20.18 8.61
CA TYR A 53 11.03 -20.35 7.28
C TYR A 53 12.09 -20.33 6.17
N ILE A 54 12.99 -19.34 6.20
CA ILE A 54 14.10 -19.24 5.24
C ILE A 54 15.00 -20.47 5.35
N GLY A 55 15.41 -20.86 6.56
CA GLY A 55 16.27 -22.02 6.79
C GLY A 55 15.69 -23.34 6.26
N ARG A 56 14.38 -23.52 6.44
CA ARG A 56 13.64 -24.67 5.91
C ARG A 56 13.59 -24.68 4.38
N LEU A 57 13.28 -23.55 3.74
CA LEU A 57 13.28 -23.45 2.29
C LEU A 57 14.68 -23.63 1.68
N VAL A 58 15.72 -23.07 2.29
CA VAL A 58 17.11 -23.30 1.88
C VAL A 58 17.43 -24.80 1.89
N THR A 59 17.04 -25.51 2.96
CA THR A 59 17.24 -26.95 3.08
C THR A 59 16.54 -27.72 1.95
N ILE A 60 15.26 -27.43 1.69
CA ILE A 60 14.48 -28.06 0.61
C ILE A 60 15.07 -27.76 -0.76
N PHE A 61 15.45 -26.50 -1.01
CA PHE A 61 16.00 -26.13 -2.30
C PHE A 61 17.42 -26.69 -2.50
N ASN A 62 18.23 -26.85 -1.45
CA ASN A 62 19.48 -27.59 -1.55
C ASN A 62 19.24 -29.04 -1.99
N LYS A 63 18.17 -29.68 -1.50
CA LYS A 63 17.76 -31.00 -2.01
C LYS A 63 17.32 -30.95 -3.46
N LEU A 64 16.54 -29.95 -3.86
CA LEU A 64 16.14 -29.73 -5.26
C LEU A 64 17.36 -29.55 -6.17
N ARG A 65 18.40 -28.83 -5.73
CA ARG A 65 19.64 -28.61 -6.50
C ARG A 65 20.33 -29.91 -6.89
N GLN A 66 20.25 -30.95 -6.04
CA GLN A 66 20.78 -32.29 -6.34
C GLN A 66 20.00 -32.98 -7.47
N LYS A 67 18.70 -32.67 -7.60
CA LYS A 67 17.80 -33.24 -8.61
C LYS A 67 17.97 -32.57 -9.98
N LEU A 68 18.40 -31.31 -10.00
CA LEU A 68 18.75 -30.62 -11.23
C LEU A 68 19.94 -31.29 -11.92
N LYS A 69 19.84 -31.43 -13.25
CA LYS A 69 20.97 -31.66 -14.14
C LYS A 69 22.04 -30.58 -13.91
N GLU A 70 23.27 -30.86 -14.31
CA GLU A 70 24.39 -29.90 -14.18
C GLU A 70 24.07 -28.54 -14.80
N GLU A 71 23.40 -28.52 -15.95
CA GLU A 71 22.99 -27.30 -16.65
C GLU A 71 21.60 -26.78 -16.26
N GLY A 72 20.99 -27.36 -15.22
CA GLY A 72 19.62 -27.10 -14.85
C GLY A 72 19.39 -25.73 -14.22
N VAL A 73 18.18 -25.19 -14.45
CA VAL A 73 17.74 -23.86 -14.00
C VAL A 73 16.55 -23.97 -13.06
N PHE A 74 16.48 -23.13 -12.04
CA PHE A 74 15.38 -23.03 -11.09
C PHE A 74 14.79 -21.62 -11.06
N PHE A 75 13.51 -21.51 -11.41
CA PHE A 75 12.71 -20.30 -11.29
C PHE A 75 11.93 -20.30 -9.98
N LEU A 76 12.25 -19.39 -9.06
CA LEU A 76 11.58 -19.26 -7.77
C LEU A 76 10.80 -17.95 -7.71
N ASN A 77 9.46 -18.04 -7.74
CA ASN A 77 8.59 -16.91 -7.44
C ASN A 77 8.30 -16.86 -5.94
N ILE A 78 8.61 -15.76 -5.27
CA ILE A 78 8.29 -15.61 -3.84
C ILE A 78 8.00 -14.15 -3.50
N GLY A 79 6.83 -13.93 -2.90
CA GLY A 79 6.37 -12.62 -2.44
C GLY A 79 6.87 -12.32 -1.03
N ASP A 80 6.97 -11.04 -0.73
CA ASP A 80 7.38 -10.58 0.60
C ASP A 80 6.17 -10.42 1.54
N LYS A 81 6.45 -10.32 2.85
CA LYS A 81 5.46 -10.22 3.91
C LYS A 81 5.72 -8.99 4.77
N TYR A 82 4.62 -8.39 5.20
CA TYR A 82 4.65 -7.38 6.25
C TYR A 82 4.37 -8.01 7.60
N LEU A 83 5.21 -7.69 8.60
CA LEU A 83 5.01 -8.16 9.96
C LEU A 83 3.99 -7.27 10.68
N ASN A 84 2.82 -7.81 11.01
CA ASN A 84 1.80 -7.10 11.76
C ASN A 84 2.15 -7.09 13.27
N GLN A 85 2.67 -5.98 13.78
CA GLN A 85 2.85 -5.71 15.21
C GLN A 85 1.98 -4.51 15.62
N TYR A 86 1.75 -4.32 16.92
CA TYR A 86 1.09 -3.11 17.45
C TYR A 86 1.84 -1.86 16.99
N GLY A 87 1.28 -1.14 16.00
CA GLY A 87 1.98 -0.10 15.25
C GLY A 87 1.90 -0.35 13.73
N LYS A 88 2.81 0.23 12.95
CA LYS A 88 2.83 0.08 11.49
C LYS A 88 3.73 -1.08 11.06
N SER A 89 3.19 -2.00 10.24
CA SER A 89 3.86 -3.23 9.80
C SER A 89 5.01 -3.02 8.82
N HIS A 90 6.21 -3.57 9.08
CA HIS A 90 7.39 -3.41 8.20
C HIS A 90 7.57 -4.58 7.23
N LEU A 91 8.20 -4.30 6.10
CA LEU A 91 8.53 -5.25 5.05
C LEU A 91 9.75 -6.09 5.47
N LEU A 92 9.65 -7.41 5.40
CA LEU A 92 10.63 -8.33 5.99
C LEU A 92 11.81 -8.69 5.08
N MET A 93 11.74 -8.33 3.79
CA MET A 93 12.76 -8.64 2.78
C MET A 93 13.01 -10.15 2.63
N ILE A 94 12.01 -11.00 2.93
CA ILE A 94 12.13 -12.47 2.93
C ILE A 94 12.66 -13.00 1.58
N PRO A 95 12.15 -12.56 0.42
CA PRO A 95 12.62 -13.04 -0.89
C PRO A 95 14.14 -12.90 -1.06
N TYR A 96 14.67 -11.75 -0.69
CA TYR A 96 16.08 -11.40 -0.89
C TYR A 96 17.00 -12.05 0.16
N ARG A 97 16.50 -12.22 1.39
CA ARG A 97 17.17 -13.00 2.45
C ARG A 97 17.28 -14.47 2.08
N LEU A 98 16.20 -15.07 1.57
CA LEU A 98 16.21 -16.44 1.06
C LEU A 98 17.22 -16.59 -0.08
N ALA A 99 17.18 -15.69 -1.08
CA ALA A 99 18.11 -15.75 -2.19
C ALA A 99 19.58 -15.61 -1.75
N TYR A 100 19.87 -14.73 -0.80
CA TYR A 100 21.21 -14.57 -0.23
C TYR A 100 21.73 -15.88 0.39
N HIS A 101 20.91 -16.52 1.22
CA HIS A 101 21.28 -17.80 1.85
C HIS A 101 21.41 -18.95 0.85
N MET A 102 20.56 -18.99 -0.19
CA MET A 102 20.71 -19.97 -1.27
C MET A 102 22.04 -19.79 -2.02
N VAL A 103 22.42 -18.56 -2.35
CA VAL A 103 23.71 -18.29 -3.03
C VAL A 103 24.89 -18.69 -2.13
N LYS A 104 24.80 -18.41 -0.82
CA LYS A 104 25.81 -18.83 0.17
C LYS A 104 25.97 -20.36 0.23
N ASP A 105 24.90 -21.11 -0.04
CA ASP A 105 24.86 -22.57 -0.08
C ASP A 105 25.21 -23.16 -1.47
N GLY A 106 25.77 -22.34 -2.36
CA GLY A 106 26.35 -22.77 -3.64
C GLY A 106 25.37 -22.75 -4.81
N TRP A 107 24.25 -22.06 -4.70
CA TRP A 107 23.44 -21.71 -5.87
C TRP A 107 24.07 -20.57 -6.66
N HIS A 108 23.97 -20.62 -7.99
CA HIS A 108 24.31 -19.48 -8.84
C HIS A 108 23.05 -18.68 -9.14
N LEU A 109 23.01 -17.41 -8.75
CA LEU A 109 21.91 -16.51 -9.12
C LEU A 109 22.23 -15.84 -10.45
N GLU A 110 21.46 -16.18 -11.49
CA GLU A 110 21.62 -15.63 -12.84
C GLU A 110 20.92 -14.28 -13.00
N GLU A 111 19.70 -14.16 -12.45
CA GLU A 111 18.89 -12.96 -12.63
C GLU A 111 17.79 -12.84 -11.56
N ILE A 112 17.37 -11.60 -11.28
CA ILE A 112 16.13 -11.32 -10.55
C ILE A 112 15.18 -10.61 -11.50
N ILE A 113 14.14 -11.33 -11.90
CA ILE A 113 13.09 -10.83 -12.79
C ILE A 113 12.00 -10.19 -11.93
N ILE A 114 11.52 -9.01 -12.31
CA ILE A 114 10.36 -8.38 -11.69
C ILE A 114 9.11 -8.72 -12.49
N TRP A 115 8.20 -9.46 -11.88
CA TRP A 115 6.86 -9.66 -12.40
C TRP A 115 5.95 -8.52 -11.92
N TYR A 116 5.64 -7.58 -12.82
CA TYR A 116 4.68 -6.52 -12.59
C TYR A 116 3.25 -6.96 -12.94
N LYS A 117 2.30 -6.69 -12.04
CA LYS A 117 0.88 -7.06 -12.14
C LYS A 117 0.03 -5.84 -12.51
N PRO A 118 -0.27 -5.59 -13.80
CA PRO A 118 -1.01 -4.40 -14.23
C PRO A 118 -2.47 -4.36 -13.74
N ASN A 119 -3.04 -5.52 -13.42
CA ASN A 119 -4.40 -5.70 -12.89
C ASN A 119 -4.40 -6.05 -11.39
N HIS A 120 -3.40 -5.60 -10.63
CA HIS A 120 -3.36 -5.80 -9.17
C HIS A 120 -4.63 -5.27 -8.48
N MET A 121 -4.98 -5.91 -7.37
CA MET A 121 -6.11 -5.48 -6.54
C MET A 121 -5.78 -4.14 -5.87
N PRO A 122 -6.71 -3.15 -5.89
CA PRO A 122 -6.54 -1.92 -5.15
C PRO A 122 -6.35 -2.18 -3.65
N SER A 123 -5.43 -1.44 -3.01
CA SER A 123 -5.24 -1.47 -1.56
C SER A 123 -5.88 -0.25 -0.91
N SER A 124 -6.55 -0.45 0.24
CA SER A 124 -7.07 0.62 1.08
C SER A 124 -6.01 1.23 2.03
N VAL A 125 -4.80 0.67 2.02
CA VAL A 125 -3.70 1.12 2.87
C VAL A 125 -3.27 2.53 2.46
N LYS A 126 -3.07 3.41 3.43
CA LYS A 126 -2.76 4.84 3.23
C LYS A 126 -1.34 5.23 3.60
N ASP A 127 -0.62 4.34 4.27
CA ASP A 127 0.69 4.62 4.86
C ASP A 127 1.86 4.01 4.07
N ARG A 128 1.59 3.38 2.93
CA ARG A 128 2.58 2.71 2.08
C ARG A 128 2.06 2.57 0.64
N PHE A 129 2.94 2.29 -0.32
CA PHE A 129 2.57 1.99 -1.71
C PHE A 129 1.84 0.65 -1.84
N THR A 130 0.98 0.52 -2.85
CA THR A 130 0.29 -0.75 -3.11
C THR A 130 1.28 -1.79 -3.63
N ASN A 131 1.21 -3.03 -3.14
CA ASN A 131 2.05 -4.11 -3.64
C ASN A 131 1.60 -4.55 -5.04
N THR A 132 2.44 -4.33 -6.04
CA THR A 132 2.10 -4.51 -7.47
C THR A 132 3.09 -5.36 -8.25
N TYR A 133 4.22 -5.74 -7.67
CA TYR A 133 5.15 -6.69 -8.27
C TYR A 133 5.45 -7.88 -7.36
N GLU A 134 6.07 -8.92 -7.93
CA GLU A 134 6.74 -10.02 -7.23
C GLU A 134 8.09 -10.31 -7.90
N PRO A 135 9.16 -10.63 -7.14
CA PRO A 135 10.42 -11.07 -7.72
C PRO A 135 10.37 -12.55 -8.09
N ILE A 136 11.01 -12.88 -9.21
CA ILE A 136 11.29 -14.24 -9.65
C ILE A 136 12.81 -14.39 -9.73
N PHE A 137 13.36 -15.25 -8.91
CA PHE A 137 14.78 -15.55 -8.91
C PHE A 137 15.08 -16.65 -9.91
N VAL A 138 16.11 -16.44 -10.73
CA VAL A 138 16.63 -17.43 -11.67
C VAL A 138 17.91 -17.99 -11.09
N PHE A 139 17.82 -19.17 -10.48
CA PHE A 139 18.99 -19.88 -9.97
C PHE A 139 19.45 -20.95 -10.97
N ALA A 140 20.74 -21.30 -10.91
CA ALA A 140 21.32 -22.39 -11.65
C ALA A 140 22.23 -23.22 -10.74
N LYS A 141 22.41 -24.49 -11.12
CA LYS A 141 23.31 -25.40 -10.40
C LYS A 141 24.79 -25.03 -10.63
N ARG A 142 25.13 -24.53 -11.81
CA ARG A 142 26.44 -23.99 -12.20
C ARG A 142 26.28 -22.84 -13.21
N LYS A 143 27.37 -22.11 -13.48
CA LYS A 143 27.39 -20.94 -14.38
C LYS A 143 27.06 -21.29 -15.84
N GLU A 144 27.53 -22.44 -16.32
CA GLU A 144 27.20 -22.98 -17.64
C GLU A 144 25.87 -23.74 -17.54
N ASN A 145 24.79 -23.14 -18.05
CA ASN A 145 23.44 -23.67 -17.93
C ASN A 145 22.56 -23.34 -19.14
N ILE A 146 21.35 -23.90 -19.14
CA ILE A 146 20.39 -23.76 -20.23
C ILE A 146 19.64 -22.42 -20.26
N TYR A 147 19.88 -21.47 -19.33
CA TYR A 147 19.28 -20.14 -19.39
C TYR A 147 19.88 -19.36 -20.57
N LYS A 148 19.01 -18.87 -21.46
CA LYS A 148 19.42 -18.22 -22.70
C LYS A 148 20.18 -16.93 -22.42
N ASP A 149 21.44 -16.87 -22.87
CA ASP A 149 22.30 -15.68 -22.75
C ASP A 149 21.72 -14.40 -23.35
N PHE A 150 20.81 -14.52 -24.31
CA PHE A 150 20.06 -13.38 -24.84
C PHE A 150 19.37 -12.57 -23.74
N TYR A 151 18.68 -13.22 -22.79
CA TYR A 151 17.97 -12.50 -21.74
C TYR A 151 18.91 -11.80 -20.76
N LYS A 152 20.06 -12.42 -20.46
CA LYS A 152 21.12 -11.82 -19.64
C LYS A 152 21.70 -10.57 -20.30
N ARG A 153 22.04 -10.66 -21.61
CA ARG A 153 22.66 -9.57 -22.38
C ARG A 153 21.72 -8.39 -22.59
N GLU A 154 20.49 -8.66 -22.99
CA GLU A 154 19.46 -7.64 -23.22
C GLU A 154 18.87 -7.08 -21.91
N LYS A 155 19.23 -7.67 -20.76
CA LYS A 155 18.69 -7.38 -19.43
C LYS A 155 17.17 -7.32 -19.42
N LYS A 156 16.49 -8.27 -20.06
CA LYS A 156 15.01 -8.31 -20.11
C LYS A 156 14.43 -8.87 -18.81
N ASN A 157 14.66 -8.16 -17.70
CA ASN A 157 14.40 -8.62 -16.35
C ASN A 157 13.14 -7.99 -15.71
N VAL A 158 12.23 -7.49 -16.55
CA VAL A 158 10.89 -7.07 -16.13
C VAL A 158 9.86 -7.71 -17.06
N VAL A 159 8.84 -8.33 -16.47
CA VAL A 159 7.71 -8.92 -17.20
C VAL A 159 6.40 -8.30 -16.72
N GLU A 160 5.57 -7.83 -17.66
CA GLU A 160 4.27 -7.23 -17.39
C GLU A 160 3.19 -8.27 -17.73
N ILE A 161 2.76 -9.05 -16.74
CA ILE A 161 1.81 -10.16 -16.93
C ILE A 161 0.65 -9.98 -15.94
N PRO A 162 -0.61 -9.94 -16.41
CA PRO A 162 -1.75 -9.82 -15.52
C PRO A 162 -1.96 -11.08 -14.67
N LEU A 163 -2.51 -10.90 -13.47
CA LEU A 163 -3.07 -11.97 -12.66
C LEU A 163 -4.15 -12.73 -13.44
N GLN A 164 -4.13 -14.05 -13.36
CA GLN A 164 -5.13 -14.95 -13.95
C GLN A 164 -6.20 -15.27 -12.90
N GLN A 165 -7.48 -15.16 -13.28
CA GLN A 165 -8.59 -15.57 -12.41
C GLN A 165 -8.74 -17.08 -12.43
N THR A 166 -9.07 -17.66 -11.27
CA THR A 166 -9.26 -19.10 -11.12
C THR A 166 -10.59 -19.40 -10.42
N PRO A 167 -11.27 -20.52 -10.78
CA PRO A 167 -12.53 -20.91 -10.14
C PRO A 167 -12.34 -21.48 -8.72
N TRP A 168 -11.14 -21.95 -8.38
CA TRP A 168 -10.86 -22.61 -7.11
C TRP A 168 -10.63 -21.62 -5.96
N LYS A 169 -11.34 -21.82 -4.85
CA LYS A 169 -11.20 -21.02 -3.63
C LYS A 169 -9.85 -21.26 -2.96
N HIS A 170 -9.32 -20.24 -2.27
CA HIS A 170 -8.09 -20.30 -1.48
C HIS A 170 -6.80 -20.69 -2.23
N THR A 171 -6.81 -20.63 -3.55
CA THR A 171 -5.62 -20.93 -4.38
C THR A 171 -4.79 -19.66 -4.64
N ALA A 172 -3.48 -19.77 -4.57
CA ALA A 172 -2.53 -18.72 -4.93
C ALA A 172 -1.77 -19.18 -6.18
N VAL A 173 -2.40 -19.03 -7.33
CA VAL A 173 -1.92 -19.57 -8.61
C VAL A 173 -1.18 -18.47 -9.36
N TYR A 174 0.11 -18.66 -9.66
CA TYR A 174 0.77 -17.79 -10.64
C TYR A 174 0.21 -18.06 -12.05
N PRO A 175 0.12 -17.06 -12.94
CA PRO A 175 -0.48 -17.22 -14.27
C PRO A 175 0.24 -18.24 -15.16
N GLU A 176 -0.49 -18.94 -16.01
CA GLU A 176 0.08 -19.83 -17.05
C GLU A 176 1.05 -19.07 -17.97
N ASN A 177 0.71 -17.84 -18.34
CA ASN A 177 1.58 -16.97 -19.14
C ASN A 177 2.91 -16.66 -18.45
N LEU A 178 2.94 -16.62 -17.11
CA LEU A 178 4.18 -16.40 -16.37
C LEU A 178 5.11 -17.62 -16.49
N VAL A 179 4.57 -18.82 -16.31
CA VAL A 179 5.31 -20.08 -16.51
C VAL A 179 5.81 -20.18 -17.95
N GLN A 180 4.95 -19.91 -18.92
CA GLN A 180 5.31 -19.95 -20.33
C GLN A 180 6.47 -18.98 -20.63
N GLU A 181 6.43 -17.76 -20.11
CA GLU A 181 7.51 -16.79 -20.26
C GLU A 181 8.81 -17.25 -19.60
N MET A 182 8.76 -17.93 -18.44
CA MET A 182 9.96 -18.51 -17.82
C MET A 182 10.53 -19.68 -18.64
N LEU A 183 9.69 -20.59 -19.13
CA LEU A 183 10.13 -21.71 -19.97
C LEU A 183 10.66 -21.23 -21.34
N ASN A 184 10.19 -20.10 -21.85
CA ASN A 184 10.74 -19.48 -23.06
C ASN A 184 12.19 -18.98 -22.86
N ARG A 185 12.62 -18.73 -21.63
CA ARG A 185 13.97 -18.23 -21.29
C ARG A 185 15.04 -19.31 -21.22
N VAL A 186 14.68 -20.57 -21.41
CA VAL A 186 15.61 -21.71 -21.36
C VAL A 186 15.63 -22.49 -22.66
N ASN A 187 16.74 -23.15 -22.94
CA ASN A 187 16.91 -24.06 -24.07
C ASN A 187 16.47 -25.47 -23.68
N LEU A 188 15.17 -25.73 -23.76
CA LEU A 188 14.61 -27.08 -23.55
C LEU A 188 14.80 -27.98 -24.76
N ASN A 189 15.19 -29.22 -24.51
CA ASN A 189 15.32 -30.32 -25.46
C ASN A 189 14.23 -31.38 -25.24
N ASP A 190 13.97 -32.21 -26.25
CA ASP A 190 13.08 -33.35 -26.11
C ASP A 190 13.58 -34.32 -25.03
N GLY A 191 12.66 -34.82 -24.22
CA GLY A 191 12.93 -35.62 -23.04
C GLY A 191 13.28 -34.84 -21.78
N ASP A 192 13.36 -33.50 -21.82
CA ASP A 192 13.59 -32.70 -20.63
C ASP A 192 12.42 -32.76 -19.64
N ILE A 193 12.78 -32.65 -18.35
CA ILE A 193 11.83 -32.71 -17.24
C ILE A 193 11.75 -31.34 -16.57
N VAL A 194 10.51 -30.85 -16.41
CA VAL A 194 10.16 -29.66 -15.65
C VAL A 194 9.54 -30.06 -14.31
N LEU A 195 10.16 -29.67 -13.21
CA LEU A 195 9.72 -29.98 -11.85
C LEU A 195 8.98 -28.78 -11.25
N ASP A 196 7.82 -29.05 -10.64
CA ASP A 196 7.18 -28.15 -9.69
C ASP A 196 7.06 -28.82 -8.31
N PRO A 197 7.94 -28.48 -7.34
CA PRO A 197 7.93 -29.06 -6.00
C PRO A 197 6.77 -28.57 -5.11
N PHE A 198 6.05 -27.52 -5.52
CA PHE A 198 4.89 -26.98 -4.82
C PHE A 198 3.77 -26.74 -5.83
N ALA A 199 3.27 -27.83 -6.42
CA ALA A 199 2.48 -27.76 -7.64
C ALA A 199 1.13 -27.05 -7.47
N GLY A 200 0.52 -27.09 -6.27
CA GLY A 200 -0.78 -26.47 -6.01
C GLY A 200 -1.82 -26.94 -7.03
N THR A 201 -2.33 -26.02 -7.84
CA THR A 201 -3.32 -26.35 -8.88
C THR A 201 -2.73 -26.93 -10.17
N GLY A 202 -1.41 -27.15 -10.27
CA GLY A 202 -0.79 -27.81 -11.42
C GLY A 202 -0.58 -26.93 -12.65
N THR A 203 -0.48 -25.60 -12.47
CA THR A 203 -0.28 -24.66 -13.59
C THR A 203 0.96 -25.00 -14.42
N THR A 204 2.05 -25.42 -13.79
CA THR A 204 3.26 -25.87 -14.50
C THR A 204 2.98 -27.04 -15.43
N GLY A 205 2.25 -28.07 -14.96
CA GLY A 205 1.85 -29.21 -15.77
C GLY A 205 0.97 -28.84 -16.95
N VAL A 206 0.03 -27.89 -16.77
CA VAL A 206 -0.81 -27.37 -17.86
C VAL A 206 0.04 -26.74 -18.97
N VAL A 207 1.01 -25.90 -18.61
CA VAL A 207 1.87 -25.24 -19.61
C VAL A 207 2.80 -26.24 -20.31
N VAL A 208 3.37 -27.20 -19.57
CA VAL A 208 4.19 -28.27 -20.15
C VAL A 208 3.39 -29.13 -21.13
N LYS A 209 2.13 -29.45 -20.81
CA LYS A 209 1.21 -30.11 -21.74
C LYS A 209 0.95 -29.28 -22.99
N ASN A 210 0.72 -27.97 -22.83
CA ASN A 210 0.49 -27.08 -23.97
C ASN A 210 1.73 -26.98 -24.88
N LEU A 211 2.94 -27.01 -24.33
CA LEU A 211 4.19 -27.05 -25.11
C LEU A 211 4.30 -28.31 -25.99
N ARG A 212 3.81 -29.46 -25.52
CA ARG A 212 3.75 -30.70 -26.34
C ARG A 212 2.70 -30.61 -27.45
N ASN A 213 1.57 -29.97 -27.18
CA ASN A 213 0.45 -29.87 -28.12
C ASN A 213 0.53 -28.66 -29.07
N GLY A 214 1.54 -27.80 -28.91
CA GLY A 214 1.73 -26.60 -29.70
C GLY A 214 2.35 -26.85 -31.08
N PHE A 215 2.37 -25.81 -31.92
CA PHE A 215 2.87 -25.89 -33.30
C PHE A 215 4.36 -26.28 -33.41
N LEU A 216 5.20 -25.82 -32.47
CA LEU A 216 6.63 -26.18 -32.39
C LEU A 216 6.89 -27.38 -31.46
N SER A 217 5.86 -28.22 -31.23
CA SER A 217 5.81 -29.34 -30.27
C SER A 217 7.16 -29.80 -29.73
N LYS A 218 7.38 -29.66 -28.41
CA LYS A 218 8.55 -30.21 -27.71
C LYS A 218 8.13 -31.35 -26.81
N GLU A 219 8.78 -32.50 -26.88
CA GLU A 219 8.51 -33.68 -26.05
C GLU A 219 9.08 -33.53 -24.63
N VAL A 220 8.60 -32.52 -23.89
CA VAL A 220 8.99 -32.26 -22.50
C VAL A 220 7.97 -32.83 -21.52
N TYR A 221 8.37 -33.14 -20.30
CA TYR A 221 7.51 -33.77 -19.28
C TYR A 221 7.53 -33.03 -17.96
N SER A 222 6.48 -33.18 -17.16
CA SER A 222 6.35 -32.51 -15.87
C SER A 222 6.34 -33.49 -14.69
N ILE A 223 7.03 -33.14 -13.61
CA ILE A 223 6.86 -33.78 -12.30
C ILE A 223 6.26 -32.74 -11.37
N MET A 224 5.13 -33.07 -10.74
CA MET A 224 4.40 -32.20 -9.83
C MET A 224 4.35 -32.85 -8.45
N ILE A 225 4.89 -32.20 -7.42
CA ILE A 225 4.81 -32.68 -6.04
C ILE A 225 3.71 -31.90 -5.32
N GLU A 226 2.83 -32.63 -4.64
CA GLU A 226 1.75 -32.03 -3.86
C GLU A 226 1.32 -32.95 -2.71
N LYS A 227 1.07 -32.37 -1.53
CA LYS A 227 0.62 -33.12 -0.32
C LYS A 227 -0.90 -33.07 -0.17
N GLY A 228 -1.54 -32.00 -0.61
CA GLY A 228 -2.98 -31.80 -0.44
C GLY A 228 -3.82 -32.67 -1.39
N ASN A 229 -4.65 -33.56 -0.83
CA ASN A 229 -5.58 -34.40 -1.60
C ASN A 229 -6.47 -33.61 -2.57
N GLU A 230 -6.91 -32.41 -2.17
CA GLU A 230 -7.72 -31.54 -3.03
C GLU A 230 -6.95 -31.03 -4.25
N PHE A 231 -5.68 -30.66 -4.05
CA PHE A 231 -4.81 -30.15 -5.10
C PHE A 231 -4.41 -31.26 -6.08
N VAL A 232 -4.10 -32.47 -5.59
CA VAL A 232 -3.86 -33.64 -6.43
C VAL A 232 -5.03 -33.88 -7.38
N LYS A 233 -6.27 -33.83 -6.89
CA LYS A 233 -7.47 -33.98 -7.74
C LYS A 233 -7.56 -32.89 -8.81
N ILE A 234 -7.30 -31.63 -8.44
CA ILE A 234 -7.28 -30.51 -9.39
C ILE A 234 -6.20 -30.71 -10.47
N ILE A 235 -5.00 -31.16 -10.08
CA ILE A 235 -3.90 -31.42 -11.02
C ILE A 235 -4.31 -32.51 -12.01
N LYS A 236 -4.89 -33.63 -11.54
CA LYS A 236 -5.38 -34.71 -12.42
C LYS A 236 -6.36 -34.17 -13.47
N GLU A 237 -7.34 -33.39 -13.03
CA GLU A 237 -8.39 -32.85 -13.92
C GLU A 237 -7.82 -31.87 -14.93
N ARG A 238 -6.97 -30.92 -14.50
CA ARG A 238 -6.42 -29.88 -15.39
C ARG A 238 -5.40 -30.42 -16.38
N VAL A 239 -4.50 -31.28 -15.92
CA VAL A 239 -3.38 -31.77 -16.73
C VAL A 239 -3.76 -33.04 -17.48
N GLY A 240 -4.67 -33.87 -16.94
CA GLY A 240 -5.02 -35.17 -17.50
C GLY A 240 -3.97 -36.24 -17.20
N VAL A 241 -3.39 -36.21 -16.00
CA VAL A 241 -2.36 -37.16 -15.56
C VAL A 241 -3.00 -38.25 -14.70
N GLU A 242 -2.81 -39.51 -15.09
CA GLU A 242 -3.26 -40.68 -14.33
C GLU A 242 -2.17 -41.31 -13.46
N ASP A 243 -0.91 -41.05 -13.78
CA ASP A 243 0.24 -41.56 -13.05
C ASP A 243 0.46 -40.80 -11.73
N ILE A 244 -0.09 -41.35 -10.65
CA ILE A 244 0.10 -40.86 -9.29
C ILE A 244 1.01 -41.83 -8.52
N ILE A 245 2.09 -41.29 -7.97
CA ILE A 245 3.03 -42.02 -7.12
C ILE A 245 2.84 -41.53 -5.69
N GLN A 246 2.34 -42.41 -4.82
CA GLN A 246 2.26 -42.13 -3.39
C GLN A 246 3.63 -42.33 -2.74
N VAL A 247 4.13 -41.30 -2.04
CA VAL A 247 5.34 -41.42 -1.23
C VAL A 247 5.00 -41.29 0.25
N LYS A 248 5.76 -42.00 1.09
CA LYS A 248 5.65 -41.86 2.56
C LYS A 248 6.44 -40.64 3.00
N GLU A 249 5.95 -39.96 4.03
CA GLU A 249 6.64 -38.81 4.62
C GLU A 249 8.00 -39.25 5.19
N ILE A 250 9.03 -38.45 4.92
CA ILE A 250 10.40 -38.69 5.35
C ILE A 250 10.83 -37.50 6.20
N PRO A 251 11.18 -37.69 7.48
CA PRO A 251 11.66 -36.59 8.30
C PRO A 251 12.99 -36.06 7.78
N TYR A 252 13.19 -34.76 7.89
CA TYR A 252 14.44 -34.09 7.54
C TYR A 252 14.74 -33.00 8.56
N THR A 253 16.03 -32.68 8.70
CA THR A 253 16.50 -31.65 9.61
C THR A 253 16.79 -30.37 8.83
N TRP A 254 16.50 -29.24 9.44
CA TRP A 254 16.80 -27.91 8.93
C TRP A 254 17.25 -27.03 10.09
N HIS A 255 17.93 -25.93 9.78
CA HIS A 255 18.41 -24.97 10.76
C HIS A 255 17.95 -23.57 10.37
N SER A 256 17.60 -22.76 11.36
CA SER A 256 17.25 -21.36 11.17
C SER A 256 18.35 -20.59 10.46
N ALA A 257 17.96 -19.71 9.53
CA ALA A 257 18.88 -18.85 8.79
C ALA A 257 19.64 -17.90 9.75
N LYS A 258 20.95 -17.78 9.55
CA LYS A 258 21.81 -16.91 10.37
C LYS A 258 22.03 -15.57 9.69
N GLU A 259 21.30 -14.56 10.14
CA GLU A 259 21.38 -13.22 9.56
C GLU A 259 22.69 -12.49 9.89
N GLU A 260 23.24 -11.83 8.88
CA GLU A 260 24.46 -11.04 9.00
C GLU A 260 24.15 -9.59 9.41
N ASN A 261 25.18 -8.88 9.86
CA ASN A 261 25.09 -7.44 10.12
C ASN A 261 25.61 -6.66 8.90
N LEU A 262 25.34 -5.36 8.86
CA LEU A 262 25.93 -4.48 7.86
C LEU A 262 27.46 -4.58 7.89
N PRO A 263 28.14 -4.60 6.73
CA PRO A 263 29.60 -4.59 6.65
C PRO A 263 30.24 -3.45 7.44
N SER A 264 31.37 -3.72 8.12
CA SER A 264 32.03 -2.76 9.01
C SER A 264 32.97 -1.77 8.30
N ASN A 265 33.63 -2.22 7.23
CA ASN A 265 34.79 -1.56 6.60
C ASN A 265 34.40 -0.55 5.49
N ILE A 266 33.35 0.23 5.71
CA ILE A 266 32.86 1.24 4.75
C ILE A 266 32.64 2.53 5.52
N ASP A 267 33.02 3.68 4.98
CA ASP A 267 32.79 4.97 5.63
C ASP A 267 31.29 5.31 5.70
N SER A 268 30.91 6.19 6.62
CA SER A 268 29.51 6.63 6.72
C SER A 268 29.28 7.89 5.88
N LEU A 269 28.24 7.89 5.06
CA LEU A 269 27.73 9.07 4.37
C LEU A 269 26.49 9.59 5.11
N LEU A 270 26.54 10.84 5.57
CA LEU A 270 25.43 11.49 6.27
C LEU A 270 24.57 12.27 5.28
N LEU A 271 23.29 11.91 5.20
CA LEU A 271 22.27 12.71 4.52
C LEU A 271 21.60 13.57 5.60
N VAL A 272 21.86 14.88 5.64
CA VAL A 272 21.34 15.81 6.66
C VAL A 272 20.93 17.16 6.03
N ASN A 273 20.18 17.07 4.93
CA ASN A 273 19.70 18.21 4.15
C ASN A 273 18.29 18.63 4.56
N ASP A 274 17.40 17.68 4.86
CA ASP A 274 16.01 17.95 5.25
C ASP A 274 15.56 17.09 6.43
N LYS A 275 15.24 17.77 7.54
CA LYS A 275 14.82 17.12 8.79
C LYS A 275 13.53 16.30 8.67
N HIS A 276 12.69 16.53 7.64
CA HIS A 276 11.43 15.79 7.44
C HIS A 276 11.63 14.49 6.64
N GLY A 277 12.78 14.33 6.00
CA GLY A 277 13.04 13.18 5.14
C GLY A 277 14.13 13.43 4.12
N GLU A 278 14.57 12.36 3.47
CA GLU A 278 15.62 12.42 2.45
C GLU A 278 15.21 11.60 1.23
N VAL A 279 15.64 12.02 0.04
CA VAL A 279 15.60 11.18 -1.16
C VAL A 279 16.99 11.17 -1.76
N HIS A 280 17.61 10.00 -1.82
CA HIS A 280 18.94 9.83 -2.39
C HIS A 280 19.00 8.57 -3.24
N ILE A 281 19.59 8.66 -4.43
CA ILE A 281 19.76 7.52 -5.33
C ILE A 281 21.26 7.27 -5.47
N ALA A 282 21.77 6.29 -4.72
CA ALA A 282 23.16 5.88 -4.79
C ALA A 282 23.48 5.32 -6.18
N GLN A 283 24.68 5.63 -6.67
CA GLN A 283 25.15 5.08 -7.94
C GLN A 283 25.76 3.69 -7.72
N THR A 284 26.49 3.51 -6.63
CA THR A 284 27.26 2.29 -6.33
C THR A 284 26.79 1.58 -5.06
N TYR A 285 27.22 0.33 -4.89
CA TYR A 285 26.95 -0.46 -3.70
C TYR A 285 27.62 0.12 -2.44
N GLU A 286 28.86 0.59 -2.56
CA GLU A 286 29.63 1.18 -1.47
C GLU A 286 28.97 2.46 -0.96
N GLU A 287 28.50 3.32 -1.87
CA GLU A 287 27.75 4.53 -1.52
C GLU A 287 26.45 4.17 -0.78
N PHE A 288 25.70 3.20 -1.29
CA PHE A 288 24.47 2.74 -0.64
C PHE A 288 24.71 2.24 0.78
N LEU A 289 25.73 1.40 1.00
CA LEU A 289 26.09 0.95 2.33
C LEU A 289 26.59 2.08 3.24
N SER A 290 27.31 3.05 2.66
CA SER A 290 27.76 4.24 3.39
C SER A 290 26.57 5.04 3.95
N ILE A 291 25.49 5.16 3.18
CA ILE A 291 24.24 5.81 3.62
C ILE A 291 23.59 5.01 4.74
N LEU A 292 23.40 3.69 4.56
CA LEU A 292 22.82 2.84 5.61
C LEU A 292 23.63 2.90 6.91
N LYS A 293 24.96 3.03 6.81
CA LYS A 293 25.83 3.22 7.96
C LYS A 293 25.66 4.61 8.57
N GLY A 294 25.56 5.66 7.75
CA GLY A 294 25.28 7.03 8.18
C GLY A 294 24.01 7.16 9.01
N MET A 295 22.94 6.45 8.62
CA MET A 295 21.67 6.43 9.37
C MET A 295 21.80 5.94 10.83
N ARG A 296 22.89 5.23 11.16
CA ARG A 296 23.14 4.72 12.52
C ARG A 296 23.74 5.77 13.45
N THR A 297 24.34 6.81 12.89
CA THR A 297 25.08 7.82 13.64
C THR A 297 24.14 8.64 14.52
N LYS A 298 24.69 9.17 15.63
CA LYS A 298 23.94 10.07 16.51
C LYS A 298 23.52 11.34 15.78
N GLU A 299 24.41 11.88 14.96
CA GLU A 299 24.20 13.09 14.17
C GLU A 299 22.99 12.95 13.24
N PHE A 300 22.92 11.87 12.46
CA PHE A 300 21.76 11.59 11.61
C PHE A 300 20.46 11.50 12.42
N LYS A 301 20.50 10.77 13.55
CA LYS A 301 19.33 10.55 14.42
C LYS A 301 18.85 11.82 15.14
N SER A 302 19.75 12.78 15.40
CA SER A 302 19.43 14.06 16.05
C SER A 302 19.00 15.13 15.05
N PHE A 303 19.46 15.07 13.80
CA PHE A 303 19.08 16.04 12.79
C PHE A 303 17.63 15.84 12.31
N HIS A 304 17.23 14.59 12.08
CA HIS A 304 15.90 14.29 11.54
C HIS A 304 14.85 14.17 12.62
N ARG A 305 13.63 14.59 12.26
CA ARG A 305 12.44 14.36 13.06
C ARG A 305 12.17 12.86 13.22
N GLU A 306 11.53 12.50 14.33
CA GLU A 306 11.21 11.10 14.62
C GLU A 306 10.13 10.54 13.66
N ASP A 307 9.35 11.41 13.01
CA ASP A 307 8.35 11.09 11.98
C ASP A 307 8.87 11.20 10.53
N ALA A 308 10.18 11.40 10.35
CA ALA A 308 10.80 11.56 9.04
C ALA A 308 10.77 10.29 8.17
N LEU A 309 10.78 10.49 6.86
CA LEU A 309 10.71 9.43 5.86
C LEU A 309 11.88 9.51 4.87
N TYR A 310 12.52 8.37 4.62
CA TYR A 310 13.70 8.32 3.76
C TYR A 310 13.42 7.44 2.54
N PHE A 311 13.91 7.86 1.38
CA PHE A 311 13.91 7.06 0.16
C PHE A 311 15.35 6.89 -0.32
N VAL A 312 15.89 5.68 -0.15
CA VAL A 312 17.27 5.38 -0.53
C VAL A 312 17.25 4.39 -1.69
N GLY A 313 17.62 4.85 -2.88
CA GLY A 313 17.77 4.03 -4.08
C GLY A 313 19.20 3.62 -4.35
N ILE A 314 19.38 2.64 -5.24
CA ILE A 314 20.69 2.22 -5.72
C ILE A 314 20.61 1.80 -7.20
N LYS A 315 21.37 2.42 -8.09
CA LYS A 315 21.40 2.10 -9.53
C LYS A 315 22.14 0.80 -9.81
N GLU A 316 23.41 0.72 -9.39
CA GLU A 316 24.25 -0.46 -9.57
C GLU A 316 24.09 -1.41 -8.38
N TRP A 317 22.94 -2.08 -8.34
CA TRP A 317 22.61 -2.99 -7.26
C TRP A 317 23.10 -4.41 -7.52
N ASN A 318 23.33 -5.14 -6.42
CA ASN A 318 23.58 -6.58 -6.41
C ASN A 318 22.69 -7.24 -5.34
N LEU A 319 22.76 -8.58 -5.21
CA LEU A 319 21.96 -9.30 -4.22
C LEU A 319 22.22 -8.83 -2.78
N GLN A 320 23.47 -8.46 -2.46
CA GLN A 320 23.83 -7.96 -1.14
C GLN A 320 23.16 -6.61 -0.82
N SER A 321 22.96 -5.76 -1.84
CA SER A 321 22.23 -4.49 -1.70
C SER A 321 20.78 -4.73 -1.24
N LEU A 322 20.13 -5.76 -1.79
CA LEU A 322 18.76 -6.16 -1.47
C LEU A 322 18.67 -6.91 -0.12
N TYR A 323 19.75 -7.61 0.24
CA TYR A 323 19.87 -8.33 1.49
C TYR A 323 20.08 -7.38 2.67
N TYR A 324 21.17 -6.61 2.68
CA TYR A 324 21.65 -5.86 3.85
C TYR A 324 20.70 -4.76 4.33
N VAL A 325 19.82 -4.25 3.47
CA VAL A 325 18.84 -3.23 3.87
C VAL A 325 17.92 -3.70 5.00
N HIS A 326 17.63 -5.00 5.13
CA HIS A 326 16.81 -5.49 6.25
C HIS A 326 17.50 -5.30 7.62
N ALA A 327 18.83 -5.30 7.64
CA ALA A 327 19.62 -5.21 8.87
C ALA A 327 19.48 -3.85 9.57
N ILE A 328 18.97 -2.82 8.89
CA ILE A 328 18.70 -1.50 9.49
C ILE A 328 17.70 -1.57 10.65
N TYR A 329 16.87 -2.62 10.69
CA TYR A 329 15.96 -2.92 11.79
C TYR A 329 16.68 -3.00 13.13
N LYS A 330 17.86 -3.64 13.15
CA LYS A 330 18.71 -3.73 14.35
C LYS A 330 19.21 -2.37 14.84
N TYR A 331 19.09 -1.32 14.02
CA TYR A 331 19.55 0.04 14.31
C TYR A 331 18.41 1.05 14.51
N GLY A 332 17.16 0.57 14.60
CA GLY A 332 15.98 1.38 14.90
C GLY A 332 15.29 1.99 13.67
N TYR A 333 15.40 1.35 12.50
CA TYR A 333 14.73 1.75 11.27
C TYR A 333 14.05 0.57 10.60
N VAL A 334 12.96 0.79 9.88
CA VAL A 334 12.21 -0.27 9.19
C VAL A 334 12.09 0.03 7.70
N VAL A 335 12.10 -1.02 6.89
CA VAL A 335 11.70 -0.92 5.48
C VAL A 335 10.18 -0.88 5.40
N ARG A 336 9.61 0.19 4.86
CA ARG A 336 8.17 0.41 4.69
C ARG A 336 7.64 -0.05 3.35
N ASN A 337 8.45 0.07 2.31
CA ASN A 337 8.23 -0.46 0.97
C ASN A 337 9.59 -0.62 0.30
N MET A 338 9.71 -1.55 -0.64
CA MET A 338 10.69 -1.46 -1.71
C MET A 338 9.95 -1.08 -2.99
N LEU A 339 10.36 0.03 -3.61
CA LEU A 339 9.85 0.45 -4.91
C LEU A 339 10.76 -0.13 -5.99
N VAL A 340 10.18 -0.57 -7.10
CA VAL A 340 10.91 -0.94 -8.31
C VAL A 340 10.77 0.17 -9.32
N VAL A 341 11.87 0.82 -9.66
CA VAL A 341 11.89 1.84 -10.72
C VAL A 341 12.43 1.20 -11.98
N SER A 342 11.62 1.22 -13.04
CA SER A 342 11.95 0.60 -14.34
C SER A 342 11.99 1.64 -15.45
N ASN A 343 13.01 1.52 -16.32
CA ASN A 343 13.13 2.29 -17.56
C ASN A 343 12.73 1.48 -18.81
N GLY A 344 11.97 0.39 -18.63
CA GLY A 344 11.45 -0.45 -19.70
C GLY A 344 12.31 -1.67 -20.04
N SER A 345 13.62 -1.63 -19.77
CA SER A 345 14.49 -2.81 -19.88
C SER A 345 15.13 -3.17 -18.55
N LYS A 346 15.68 -2.19 -17.81
CA LYS A 346 16.33 -2.39 -16.52
C LYS A 346 15.45 -1.88 -15.38
N TRP A 347 15.70 -2.42 -14.20
CA TRP A 347 15.10 -1.92 -12.97
C TRP A 347 16.14 -1.68 -11.88
N TYR A 348 15.81 -0.81 -10.93
CA TYR A 348 16.58 -0.60 -9.72
C TYR A 348 15.66 -0.37 -8.50
N PRO A 349 16.06 -0.78 -7.28
CA PRO A 349 15.25 -0.62 -6.09
C PRO A 349 15.37 0.79 -5.51
N VAL A 350 14.28 1.25 -4.87
CA VAL A 350 14.28 2.38 -3.95
C VAL A 350 13.60 1.97 -2.66
N PHE A 351 14.31 2.00 -1.54
CA PHE A 351 13.79 1.59 -0.24
C PHE A 351 13.18 2.78 0.48
N MET A 352 11.89 2.68 0.81
CA MET A 352 11.23 3.61 1.71
C MET A 352 11.52 3.17 3.14
N LEU A 353 12.23 3.99 3.90
CA LEU A 353 12.66 3.70 5.27
C LEU A 353 12.00 4.68 6.24
N SER A 354 11.73 4.24 7.46
CA SER A 354 11.29 5.12 8.55
C SER A 354 11.89 4.66 9.87
N ARG A 355 11.93 5.55 10.86
CA ARG A 355 12.34 5.16 12.22
C ARG A 355 11.35 4.16 12.81
N ASP A 356 11.87 3.16 13.51
CA ASP A 356 11.06 2.19 14.24
C ASP A 356 10.74 2.75 15.63
N THR A 357 9.60 3.42 15.72
CA THR A 357 9.13 4.04 16.95
C THR A 357 7.63 3.88 17.08
N THR A 358 7.13 3.82 18.32
CA THR A 358 5.70 3.90 18.60
C THR A 358 5.28 5.29 19.05
N LYS A 359 6.21 6.23 19.25
CA LYS A 359 5.92 7.54 19.84
C LYS A 359 5.16 8.48 18.91
N VAL A 360 5.50 8.43 17.62
CA VAL A 360 4.89 9.27 16.57
C VAL A 360 4.72 8.48 15.28
N ALA A 361 3.66 8.79 14.55
CA ALA A 361 3.45 8.26 13.22
C ALA A 361 4.30 8.96 12.16
N TYR A 362 5.02 8.20 11.33
CA TYR A 362 5.75 8.80 10.19
C TYR A 362 4.80 9.54 9.24
N LYS A 363 5.26 10.68 8.72
CA LYS A 363 4.51 11.53 7.79
C LYS A 363 4.58 10.94 6.38
N PHE A 364 3.42 10.52 5.87
CA PHE A 364 3.30 9.97 4.51
C PHE A 364 2.01 10.42 3.84
N TYR A 365 2.15 11.12 2.72
CA TYR A 365 1.07 11.80 2.00
C TYR A 365 0.79 11.14 0.64
N LEU A 366 0.32 9.89 0.66
CA LEU A 366 0.06 9.10 -0.56
C LEU A 366 -0.90 9.79 -1.56
N ASP A 367 -1.84 10.60 -1.06
CA ASP A 367 -2.83 11.29 -1.89
C ASP A 367 -2.19 12.27 -2.90
N ARG A 368 -1.02 12.85 -2.58
CA ARG A 368 -0.31 13.84 -3.40
C ARG A 368 0.33 13.26 -4.67
N VAL A 369 0.35 11.93 -4.79
CA VAL A 369 1.05 11.21 -5.86
C VAL A 369 0.19 10.11 -6.50
N ARG A 370 -1.12 10.15 -6.26
CA ARG A 370 -2.05 9.19 -6.86
C ARG A 370 -1.99 9.23 -8.39
N THR A 371 -2.17 8.07 -9.01
CA THR A 371 -2.11 7.95 -10.45
C THR A 371 -3.44 8.40 -11.05
N ASN A 372 -3.39 9.43 -11.89
CA ASN A 372 -4.54 9.91 -12.66
C ASN A 372 -5.25 8.75 -13.39
N PRO A 373 -6.59 8.81 -13.53
CA PRO A 373 -7.32 7.85 -14.34
C PRO A 373 -6.86 7.89 -15.80
N LYS A 374 -6.88 6.73 -16.49
CA LYS A 374 -6.45 6.61 -17.91
C LYS A 374 -7.28 7.46 -18.86
N ILE A 375 -8.52 7.77 -18.49
CA ILE A 375 -9.42 8.64 -19.22
C ILE A 375 -9.79 9.75 -18.22
N LYS A 376 -9.39 10.98 -18.53
CA LYS A 376 -9.98 12.16 -17.89
C LYS A 376 -11.36 12.33 -18.51
N GLU A 377 -12.37 12.36 -17.66
CA GLU A 377 -13.72 12.70 -18.12
C GLU A 377 -13.77 14.22 -18.27
N GLU A 378 -13.76 14.71 -19.50
CA GLU A 378 -14.08 16.12 -19.78
C GLU A 378 -15.58 16.26 -19.58
N ARG A 379 -15.96 16.76 -18.40
CA ARG A 379 -17.35 16.97 -18.03
C ARG A 379 -17.75 18.39 -18.32
N ASP A 380 -18.90 18.51 -18.97
CA ASP A 380 -19.60 19.77 -19.18
C ASP A 380 -20.72 19.86 -18.14
N TRP A 381 -20.47 20.54 -17.04
CA TRP A 381 -21.41 20.64 -15.92
C TRP A 381 -22.71 21.34 -16.29
N THR A 382 -22.75 22.09 -17.39
CA THR A 382 -23.96 22.74 -17.90
C THR A 382 -25.04 21.75 -18.32
N LYS A 383 -24.66 20.49 -18.61
CA LYS A 383 -25.55 19.42 -19.07
C LYS A 383 -25.96 18.44 -17.96
N GLU A 384 -25.44 18.61 -16.75
CA GLU A 384 -25.68 17.71 -15.63
C GLU A 384 -26.82 18.23 -14.75
N GLU A 385 -27.72 17.35 -14.32
CA GLU A 385 -28.80 17.68 -13.38
C GLU A 385 -28.42 17.21 -11.97
N PHE A 386 -28.29 18.16 -11.04
CA PHE A 386 -27.90 17.88 -9.67
C PHE A 386 -29.07 17.82 -8.69
N ILE A 387 -30.25 18.32 -9.08
CA ILE A 387 -31.48 18.22 -8.27
C ILE A 387 -31.92 16.75 -8.20
N GLY A 388 -32.37 16.31 -7.03
CA GLY A 388 -32.71 14.91 -6.73
C GLY A 388 -31.50 14.02 -6.49
N MET A 389 -30.27 14.50 -6.69
CA MET A 389 -29.08 13.69 -6.52
C MET A 389 -28.88 13.29 -5.06
N LYS A 390 -28.46 12.04 -4.85
CA LYS A 390 -28.26 11.47 -3.52
C LYS A 390 -27.11 12.18 -2.79
N VAL A 391 -27.29 12.37 -1.49
CA VAL A 391 -26.27 12.87 -0.56
C VAL A 391 -26.10 11.86 0.58
N ARG A 392 -24.86 11.48 0.89
CA ARG A 392 -24.51 10.59 2.00
C ARG A 392 -23.74 11.35 3.05
N ASP A 393 -24.24 11.39 4.28
CA ASP A 393 -23.55 11.99 5.40
C ASP A 393 -22.75 10.95 6.17
N ILE A 394 -21.42 11.10 6.22
CA ILE A 394 -20.51 10.25 7.00
C ILE A 394 -19.75 11.06 8.07
N SER A 395 -20.23 12.28 8.36
CA SER A 395 -19.62 13.16 9.37
C SER A 395 -20.02 12.82 10.80
N GLY A 396 -21.02 11.93 10.96
CA GLY A 396 -21.51 11.39 12.23
C GLY A 396 -21.18 9.91 12.45
N LYS A 397 -21.59 9.38 13.62
CA LYS A 397 -21.37 7.95 13.96
C LYS A 397 -22.18 6.98 13.09
N THR A 398 -23.37 7.41 12.67
CA THR A 398 -24.23 6.67 11.75
C THR A 398 -24.30 7.41 10.42
N SER A 399 -24.28 6.68 9.31
CA SER A 399 -24.47 7.30 8.01
C SER A 399 -25.95 7.56 7.76
N ARG A 400 -26.31 8.77 7.31
CA ARG A 400 -27.66 9.10 6.83
C ARG A 400 -27.63 9.50 5.36
N GLU A 401 -28.78 9.41 4.72
CA GLU A 401 -28.95 9.73 3.30
C GLU A 401 -29.96 10.86 3.13
N GLY A 402 -29.73 11.69 2.12
CA GLY A 402 -30.55 12.82 1.75
C GLY A 402 -30.51 13.04 0.24
N GLN A 403 -31.16 14.10 -0.22
CA GLN A 403 -31.23 14.47 -1.62
C GLN A 403 -31.06 15.96 -1.79
N VAL A 404 -30.39 16.37 -2.87
CA VAL A 404 -30.31 17.78 -3.27
C VAL A 404 -31.70 18.23 -3.73
N VAL A 405 -32.21 19.32 -3.15
CA VAL A 405 -33.53 19.88 -3.50
C VAL A 405 -33.43 21.25 -4.17
N GLU A 406 -32.32 21.96 -3.95
CA GLU A 406 -32.10 23.29 -4.51
C GLU A 406 -30.60 23.58 -4.68
N ILE A 407 -30.25 24.39 -5.67
CA ILE A 407 -28.90 24.92 -5.88
C ILE A 407 -28.99 26.44 -5.71
N LEU A 408 -28.35 26.97 -4.67
CA LEU A 408 -28.39 28.40 -4.35
C LEU A 408 -27.28 29.17 -5.07
N GLU A 409 -26.11 28.56 -5.22
CA GLU A 409 -24.96 29.17 -5.87
C GLU A 409 -24.20 28.13 -6.70
N LYS A 410 -23.60 28.57 -7.81
CA LYS A 410 -22.75 27.77 -8.70
C LYS A 410 -21.37 28.40 -8.85
N TYR A 411 -20.39 27.57 -9.16
CA TYR A 411 -19.08 28.02 -9.65
C TYR A 411 -19.20 28.56 -11.10
N PRO A 412 -18.19 29.30 -11.61
CA PRO A 412 -18.23 29.87 -12.97
C PRO A 412 -18.41 28.86 -14.11
N ASP A 413 -18.11 27.59 -13.88
CA ASP A 413 -18.29 26.48 -14.82
C ASP A 413 -19.62 25.74 -14.64
N GLU A 414 -20.58 26.34 -13.93
CA GLU A 414 -21.92 25.83 -13.61
C GLU A 414 -21.96 24.65 -12.62
N PHE A 415 -20.83 24.22 -12.03
CA PHE A 415 -20.84 23.22 -10.97
C PHE A 415 -21.49 23.76 -9.68
N PRO A 416 -22.27 22.97 -8.91
CA PRO A 416 -22.87 23.45 -7.67
C PRO A 416 -21.83 23.88 -6.63
N LYS A 417 -22.06 25.04 -6.00
CA LYS A 417 -21.20 25.60 -4.94
C LYS A 417 -21.90 25.62 -3.59
N ILE A 418 -23.17 26.00 -3.56
CA ILE A 418 -24.02 25.97 -2.37
C ILE A 418 -25.33 25.29 -2.74
N ILE A 419 -25.73 24.27 -1.99
CA ILE A 419 -26.95 23.49 -2.25
C ILE A 419 -27.77 23.30 -0.98
N VAL A 420 -29.07 23.07 -1.15
CA VAL A 420 -29.97 22.63 -0.08
C VAL A 420 -30.14 21.12 -0.18
N VAL A 421 -29.90 20.42 0.92
CA VAL A 421 -30.08 18.98 1.04
C VAL A 421 -31.22 18.67 1.98
N GLN A 422 -32.21 17.93 1.48
CA GLN A 422 -33.29 17.38 2.28
C GLN A 422 -32.87 16.03 2.86
N TRP A 423 -33.06 15.88 4.17
CA TRP A 423 -32.90 14.65 4.93
C TRP A 423 -34.29 14.19 5.40
N ASN A 424 -34.37 13.01 6.03
CA ASN A 424 -35.64 12.53 6.62
C ASN A 424 -36.14 13.49 7.72
N GLY A 425 -37.02 14.43 7.35
CA GLY A 425 -37.69 15.38 8.25
C GLY A 425 -36.99 16.73 8.48
N GLU A 426 -35.82 16.98 7.87
CA GLU A 426 -35.04 18.21 8.05
C GLU A 426 -34.33 18.60 6.75
N ALA A 427 -33.94 19.87 6.58
CA ALA A 427 -33.10 20.32 5.46
C ALA A 427 -31.87 21.08 5.98
N SER A 428 -30.75 21.01 5.24
CA SER A 428 -29.55 21.77 5.54
C SER A 428 -28.94 22.38 4.27
N ILE A 429 -28.38 23.58 4.42
CA ILE A 429 -27.57 24.23 3.38
C ILE A 429 -26.15 23.69 3.52
N GLU A 430 -25.56 23.29 2.41
CA GLU A 430 -24.26 22.68 2.39
C GLU A 430 -23.36 23.32 1.33
N PHE A 431 -22.11 23.60 1.73
CA PHE A 431 -21.06 23.99 0.81
C PHE A 431 -20.56 22.76 0.04
N VAL A 432 -20.41 22.90 -1.28
CA VAL A 432 -19.92 21.86 -2.18
C VAL A 432 -18.51 22.20 -2.64
N MET A 433 -17.57 21.28 -2.40
CA MET A 433 -16.20 21.43 -2.88
C MET A 433 -16.12 21.16 -4.39
N HIS A 434 -15.57 22.11 -5.13
CA HIS A 434 -15.25 21.90 -6.53
C HIS A 434 -14.26 20.73 -6.70
N PRO A 435 -14.52 19.74 -7.57
CA PRO A 435 -13.67 18.57 -7.75
C PRO A 435 -12.20 18.90 -8.06
N GLU A 436 -11.94 20.01 -8.75
CA GLU A 436 -10.58 20.45 -9.11
C GLU A 436 -9.87 21.25 -8.01
N LYS A 437 -10.58 21.73 -6.98
CA LYS A 437 -10.00 22.57 -5.90
C LYS A 437 -9.90 21.85 -4.55
N ASP A 438 -10.36 20.60 -4.46
CA ASP A 438 -10.44 19.80 -3.24
C ASP A 438 -9.10 19.74 -2.46
N GLU A 439 -7.97 19.45 -3.11
CA GLU A 439 -6.68 19.30 -2.41
C GLU A 439 -6.14 20.61 -1.82
N PHE A 440 -6.27 21.72 -2.56
CA PHE A 440 -5.85 23.05 -2.09
C PHE A 440 -6.66 23.48 -0.86
N LEU A 441 -7.99 23.28 -0.90
CA LEU A 441 -8.88 23.69 0.18
C LEU A 441 -8.71 22.80 1.42
N MET A 442 -8.46 21.49 1.24
CA MET A 442 -8.24 20.56 2.35
C MET A 442 -6.92 20.83 3.11
N GLU A 443 -5.85 21.25 2.42
CA GLU A 443 -4.53 21.52 3.01
C GLU A 443 -4.29 23.01 3.30
N GLY A 444 -5.23 23.90 2.98
CA GLY A 444 -5.04 25.36 2.99
C GLY A 444 -5.02 26.05 4.37
N LEU A 445 -5.05 25.31 5.48
CA LEU A 445 -4.97 25.91 6.81
C LEU A 445 -3.58 26.49 7.08
N ARG A 446 -3.54 27.75 7.52
CA ARG A 446 -2.30 28.43 7.89
C ARG A 446 -2.23 28.65 9.39
N PHE A 447 -1.03 28.49 9.94
CA PHE A 447 -0.75 28.63 11.37
C PHE A 447 0.20 29.80 11.58
N PHE A 448 -0.05 30.62 12.59
CA PHE A 448 0.76 31.80 12.90
C PHE A 448 1.15 31.80 14.37
N CYS A 449 2.33 32.33 14.68
CA CYS A 449 2.78 32.49 16.06
C CYS A 449 1.80 33.35 16.85
N ALA A 450 1.42 32.88 18.05
CA ALA A 450 0.50 33.59 18.94
C ALA A 450 1.01 34.97 19.40
N ARG A 451 2.33 35.21 19.37
CA ARG A 451 2.94 36.48 19.80
C ARG A 451 3.30 37.41 18.65
N CYS A 452 4.10 36.95 17.69
CA CYS A 452 4.61 37.81 16.62
C CYS A 452 3.87 37.66 15.29
N ASN A 453 2.85 36.79 15.22
CA ASN A 453 2.02 36.55 14.03
C ASN A 453 2.82 36.14 12.78
N THR A 454 4.05 35.64 12.94
CA THR A 454 4.83 35.03 11.85
C THR A 454 4.20 33.69 11.46
N GLU A 455 4.08 33.43 10.16
CA GLU A 455 3.58 32.15 9.62
C GLU A 455 4.50 30.99 10.00
N LEU A 456 3.91 29.87 10.43
CA LEU A 456 4.61 28.67 10.85
C LEU A 456 4.51 27.62 9.73
N ILE A 457 5.63 27.32 9.10
CA ILE A 457 5.72 26.28 8.05
C ILE A 457 5.48 24.89 8.66
N ASP A 458 6.06 24.66 9.82
CA ASP A 458 5.98 23.43 10.60
C ASP A 458 5.31 23.76 11.94
N PRO A 459 3.96 23.74 11.99
CA PRO A 459 3.23 24.28 13.13
C PRO A 459 3.38 23.42 14.38
N TYR A 460 3.79 22.15 14.24
CA TYR A 460 3.85 21.22 15.36
C TYR A 460 4.78 20.01 15.11
N ASP A 461 5.75 19.84 16.00
CA ASP A 461 6.49 18.61 16.24
C ASP A 461 5.94 17.91 17.50
N PRO A 462 5.53 16.63 17.41
CA PRO A 462 4.96 15.90 18.54
C PRO A 462 5.98 15.45 19.59
N ILE A 463 7.28 15.46 19.26
CA ILE A 463 8.38 14.97 20.11
C ILE A 463 9.25 16.13 20.58
N GLU A 464 9.62 17.04 19.69
CA GLU A 464 10.53 18.13 20.01
C GLU A 464 9.82 19.36 20.59
N LYS A 465 10.63 20.32 21.06
CA LYS A 465 10.13 21.62 21.48
C LYS A 465 9.66 22.40 20.27
N ASN A 466 8.47 22.97 20.40
CA ASN A 466 7.89 23.81 19.36
C ASN A 466 8.24 25.25 19.66
N VAL A 467 9.06 25.88 18.81
CA VAL A 467 9.52 27.26 19.02
C VAL A 467 9.24 28.08 17.77
N CYS A 468 8.72 29.28 17.95
CA CYS A 468 8.56 30.22 16.84
C CYS A 468 9.95 30.64 16.32
N PRO A 469 10.25 30.45 15.01
CA PRO A 469 11.57 30.75 14.46
C PRO A 469 11.88 32.26 14.43
N SER A 470 10.87 33.11 14.49
CA SER A 470 11.02 34.58 14.41
C SER A 470 11.25 35.22 15.77
N CYS A 471 10.43 34.90 16.78
CA CYS A 471 10.53 35.54 18.09
C CYS A 471 11.06 34.63 19.21
N GLY A 472 11.21 33.32 18.98
CA GLY A 472 11.66 32.37 20.01
C GLY A 472 10.58 32.00 21.05
N LEU A 473 9.30 32.28 20.80
CA LEU A 473 8.22 31.87 21.71
C LEU A 473 8.10 30.33 21.70
N GLU A 474 8.10 29.71 22.87
CA GLU A 474 7.74 28.29 23.00
C GLU A 474 6.22 28.13 22.79
N LEU A 475 5.83 27.39 21.76
CA LEU A 475 4.46 27.17 21.31
C LEU A 475 3.89 25.89 21.93
N TRP A 476 2.56 25.80 21.97
CA TRP A 476 1.84 24.61 22.46
C TRP A 476 2.13 24.22 23.92
N ILE A 477 2.51 25.19 24.77
CA ILE A 477 2.78 24.96 26.20
C ILE A 477 1.53 25.15 27.05
N ASN A 478 0.70 26.12 26.68
CA ASN A 478 -0.56 26.49 27.31
C ASN A 478 -1.51 27.04 26.24
N VAL A 479 -2.72 27.42 26.63
CA VAL A 479 -3.73 27.92 25.68
C VAL A 479 -3.36 29.24 25.00
N GLU A 480 -2.56 30.09 25.64
CA GLU A 480 -2.11 31.39 25.12
C GLU A 480 -1.01 31.25 24.05
N THR A 481 -0.30 30.12 24.06
CA THR A 481 0.80 29.81 23.13
C THR A 481 0.37 28.87 22.00
N ILE A 482 -0.92 28.60 21.87
CA ILE A 482 -1.49 27.88 20.71
C ILE A 482 -1.38 28.78 19.48
N PRO A 483 -0.82 28.31 18.36
CA PRO A 483 -0.79 29.06 17.12
C PRO A 483 -2.16 29.53 16.66
N ILE A 484 -2.21 30.74 16.11
CA ILE A 484 -3.41 31.30 15.48
C ILE A 484 -3.65 30.55 14.17
N ILE A 485 -4.85 30.00 14.00
CA ILE A 485 -5.23 29.23 12.82
C ILE A 485 -6.08 30.13 11.92
N LYS A 486 -5.74 30.24 10.63
CA LYS A 486 -6.52 30.99 9.64
C LYS A 486 -6.99 30.08 8.53
N GLU A 487 -8.28 30.17 8.23
CA GLU A 487 -8.93 29.54 7.08
C GLU A 487 -8.55 30.28 5.77
N PRO A 488 -8.49 29.60 4.61
CA PRO A 488 -8.37 30.25 3.31
C PRO A 488 -9.46 31.29 3.08
N LYS A 489 -9.13 32.38 2.35
CA LYS A 489 -10.07 33.47 2.08
C LYS A 489 -11.30 32.99 1.33
N GLU A 490 -11.11 32.10 0.36
CA GLU A 490 -12.16 31.53 -0.47
C GLU A 490 -13.20 30.78 0.36
N ILE A 491 -12.77 30.09 1.43
CA ILE A 491 -13.68 29.42 2.36
C ILE A 491 -14.39 30.44 3.24
N LEU A 492 -13.67 31.44 3.75
CA LEU A 492 -14.27 32.50 4.57
C LEU A 492 -15.34 33.27 3.80
N GLU A 493 -15.12 33.56 2.52
CA GLU A 493 -16.12 34.16 1.62
C GLU A 493 -17.36 33.27 1.52
N CYS A 494 -17.21 31.97 1.18
CA CYS A 494 -18.33 31.04 1.12
C CYS A 494 -19.08 30.92 2.45
N VAL A 495 -18.37 30.88 3.58
CA VAL A 495 -18.98 30.82 4.92
C VAL A 495 -19.74 32.11 5.23
N ASN A 496 -19.18 33.26 4.92
CA ASN A 496 -19.84 34.55 5.13
C ASN A 496 -21.09 34.66 4.25
N ASP A 497 -21.05 34.16 3.02
CA ASP A 497 -22.20 34.14 2.12
C ASP A 497 -23.32 33.22 2.67
N LEU A 498 -22.96 32.05 3.19
CA LEU A 498 -23.88 31.15 3.89
C LEU A 498 -24.52 31.81 5.12
N GLU A 499 -23.71 32.47 5.96
CA GLU A 499 -24.17 33.13 7.20
C GLU A 499 -24.99 34.40 6.95
N LYS A 500 -24.86 35.04 5.78
CA LYS A 500 -25.61 36.25 5.37
C LYS A 500 -26.84 35.95 4.52
N SER A 501 -27.00 34.73 4.02
CA SER A 501 -28.17 34.34 3.24
C SER A 501 -29.41 34.32 4.15
N ASP A 502 -30.58 34.77 3.64
CA ASP A 502 -31.86 34.78 4.38
C ASP A 502 -32.40 33.39 4.73
N TYR A 503 -31.63 32.34 4.46
CA TYR A 503 -31.99 30.95 4.70
C TYR A 503 -31.44 30.48 6.05
N LEU A 504 -32.29 30.50 7.08
CA LEU A 504 -31.95 29.98 8.39
C LEU A 504 -31.70 28.46 8.31
N VAL A 505 -30.55 28.01 8.82
CA VAL A 505 -30.27 26.59 9.06
C VAL A 505 -31.38 26.04 9.98
N GLY A 506 -32.29 25.22 9.41
CA GLY A 506 -33.46 24.67 10.09
C GLY A 506 -34.82 25.20 9.61
N GLN A 507 -34.88 26.04 8.58
CA GLN A 507 -36.16 26.43 7.97
C GLN A 507 -36.78 25.22 7.24
N ILE A 508 -37.95 24.79 7.69
CA ILE A 508 -38.77 23.79 7.00
C ILE A 508 -39.30 24.47 5.74
N VAL A 509 -38.66 24.21 4.60
CA VAL A 509 -39.20 24.62 3.29
C VAL A 509 -40.41 23.72 3.02
N ASP A 510 -41.56 24.30 2.68
CA ASP A 510 -42.77 23.55 2.40
C ASP A 510 -42.47 22.43 1.40
N VAL A 511 -42.79 21.20 1.81
CA VAL A 511 -42.47 19.97 1.10
C VAL A 511 -43.24 19.94 -0.21
N VAL A 512 -42.63 20.44 -1.28
CA VAL A 512 -43.02 20.04 -2.62
C VAL A 512 -42.50 18.61 -2.78
N TYR A 513 -43.42 17.64 -2.74
CA TYR A 513 -43.13 16.25 -3.11
C TYR A 513 -42.54 16.24 -4.53
N PHE A 514 -41.22 16.24 -4.64
CA PHE A 514 -40.57 16.04 -5.92
C PHE A 514 -40.73 14.56 -6.30
N LYS A 515 -41.39 14.33 -7.43
CA LYS A 515 -41.59 13.00 -8.00
C LYS A 515 -40.23 12.33 -8.18
N ILE A 516 -40.04 11.20 -7.52
CA ILE A 516 -38.99 10.25 -7.87
C ILE A 516 -39.35 9.71 -9.26
N GLU A 517 -38.77 10.27 -10.32
CA GLU A 517 -38.74 9.58 -11.60
C GLU A 517 -37.78 8.39 -11.47
N LYS A 518 -38.35 7.20 -11.28
CA LYS A 518 -37.62 5.96 -11.51
C LYS A 518 -37.31 5.88 -13.00
N ASN A 519 -36.11 6.31 -13.39
CA ASN A 519 -35.57 5.96 -14.69
C ASN A 519 -35.40 4.43 -14.74
N GLY A 520 -36.36 3.77 -15.41
CA GLY A 520 -36.35 2.33 -15.60
C GLY A 520 -35.14 1.92 -16.43
N SER A 521 -34.16 1.29 -15.80
CA SER A 521 -33.05 0.66 -16.52
C SER A 521 -33.48 -0.72 -16.98
N SER A 522 -33.44 -0.99 -18.29
CA SER A 522 -33.62 -2.32 -18.90
C SER A 522 -32.40 -3.24 -18.75
N SER A 523 -31.43 -2.85 -17.91
CA SER A 523 -30.19 -3.58 -17.71
C SER A 523 -30.42 -4.88 -16.93
N LYS A 524 -29.84 -5.99 -17.42
CA LYS A 524 -29.82 -7.30 -16.75
C LYS A 524 -29.21 -7.31 -15.34
N PHE A 525 -28.64 -6.18 -14.90
CA PHE A 525 -28.02 -5.99 -13.59
C PHE A 525 -28.89 -5.18 -12.61
N HIS A 526 -30.03 -4.63 -13.05
CA HIS A 526 -30.93 -3.83 -12.21
C HIS A 526 -31.55 -4.63 -11.05
N SER A 527 -31.63 -5.96 -11.17
CA SER A 527 -32.19 -6.87 -10.16
C SER A 527 -31.17 -7.41 -9.14
N LEU A 528 -29.91 -6.95 -9.17
CA LEU A 528 -28.88 -7.40 -8.23
C LEU A 528 -28.91 -6.54 -6.96
N ASP A 529 -29.82 -6.86 -6.04
CA ASP A 529 -29.95 -6.19 -4.72
C ASP A 529 -28.76 -6.40 -3.77
N ARG A 530 -27.78 -7.23 -4.14
CA ARG A 530 -26.60 -7.52 -3.30
C ARG A 530 -25.29 -7.10 -3.97
N ILE A 531 -24.59 -6.19 -3.29
CA ILE A 531 -23.23 -5.76 -3.63
C ILE A 531 -22.29 -6.96 -3.57
N ASN A 532 -21.86 -7.45 -4.74
CA ASN A 532 -20.66 -8.27 -4.84
C ASN A 532 -19.46 -7.32 -4.92
N TRP A 533 -18.69 -7.18 -3.82
CA TRP A 533 -17.52 -6.29 -3.76
C TRP A 533 -16.39 -6.68 -4.74
N GLY A 534 -16.47 -7.87 -5.37
CA GLY A 534 -15.64 -8.30 -6.50
C GLY A 534 -16.16 -7.89 -7.89
N ALA A 535 -17.29 -7.18 -7.98
CA ALA A 535 -17.88 -6.78 -9.26
C ALA A 535 -17.06 -5.71 -9.98
N SER A 536 -17.11 -5.76 -11.32
CA SER A 536 -16.44 -4.80 -12.18
C SER A 536 -16.93 -3.36 -11.87
N PRO A 537 -16.10 -2.33 -12.06
CA PRO A 537 -16.51 -0.94 -11.85
C PRO A 537 -17.78 -0.54 -12.61
N GLY A 538 -18.05 -1.15 -13.78
CA GLY A 538 -19.27 -0.92 -14.56
C GLY A 538 -20.54 -1.47 -13.91
N ALA A 539 -20.47 -2.64 -13.26
CA ALA A 539 -21.60 -3.22 -12.53
C ALA A 539 -21.93 -2.41 -11.27
N ARG A 540 -20.92 -1.88 -10.57
CA ARG A 540 -21.13 -0.96 -9.43
C ARG A 540 -21.72 0.37 -9.87
N LYS A 541 -21.28 0.92 -11.02
CA LYS A 541 -21.81 2.17 -11.59
C LYS A 541 -23.32 2.12 -11.85
N LEU A 542 -23.81 0.97 -12.30
CA LEU A 542 -25.23 0.73 -12.55
C LEU A 542 -26.08 0.60 -11.28
N VAL A 543 -25.46 0.30 -10.13
CA VAL A 543 -26.14 0.05 -8.84
C VAL A 543 -26.07 1.24 -7.88
N GLU A 544 -24.94 1.97 -7.83
CA GLU A 544 -24.73 3.06 -6.85
C GLU A 544 -25.00 4.49 -7.36
N GLY A 545 -24.83 4.77 -8.66
CA GLY A 545 -24.99 6.14 -9.21
C GLY A 545 -24.01 7.18 -8.64
N GLU A 546 -24.10 8.43 -9.11
CA GLU A 546 -23.28 9.56 -8.63
C GLU A 546 -23.96 10.24 -7.44
N TYR A 547 -23.18 10.70 -6.47
CA TYR A 547 -23.72 11.23 -5.22
C TYR A 547 -22.74 12.17 -4.53
N PHE A 548 -23.24 13.04 -3.65
CA PHE A 548 -22.39 13.82 -2.76
C PHE A 548 -22.12 13.07 -1.46
N THR A 549 -20.93 13.21 -0.89
CA THR A 549 -20.60 12.73 0.46
C THR A 549 -20.24 13.91 1.36
N LYS A 550 -20.95 14.06 2.48
CA LYS A 550 -20.63 15.04 3.53
C LYS A 550 -19.50 14.51 4.41
N MET A 551 -18.42 15.27 4.49
CA MET A 551 -17.24 14.93 5.30
C MET A 551 -16.51 16.17 5.82
N ARG A 552 -15.52 15.98 6.70
CA ARG A 552 -14.70 17.09 7.23
C ARG A 552 -14.00 17.84 6.10
N LEU A 553 -14.05 19.17 6.15
CA LEU A 553 -13.45 20.05 5.16
C LEU A 553 -11.91 20.01 5.19
N TYR A 554 -11.30 20.18 6.37
CA TYR A 554 -9.85 20.29 6.48
C TYR A 554 -9.16 18.97 6.84
N ARG A 555 -8.00 18.74 6.22
CA ARG A 555 -7.05 17.73 6.66
C ARG A 555 -6.18 18.31 7.77
N ILE A 556 -6.16 17.65 8.93
CA ILE A 556 -5.37 18.08 10.08
C ILE A 556 -4.62 16.88 10.64
N ASP A 557 -3.34 17.09 10.98
CA ASP A 557 -2.52 16.05 11.56
C ASP A 557 -3.02 15.70 12.98
N GLN A 558 -3.22 14.41 13.24
CA GLN A 558 -3.76 13.90 14.49
C GLN A 558 -3.01 14.40 15.75
N PRO A 559 -1.67 14.48 15.76
CA PRO A 559 -0.93 14.97 16.93
C PRO A 559 -1.22 16.43 17.29
N ILE A 560 -1.55 17.29 16.31
CA ILE A 560 -1.96 18.69 16.56
C ILE A 560 -3.26 18.72 17.35
N VAL A 561 -4.24 17.93 16.91
CA VAL A 561 -5.55 17.81 17.57
C VAL A 561 -5.39 17.29 19.00
N ALA A 562 -4.59 16.24 19.19
CA ALA A 562 -4.33 15.67 20.50
C ALA A 562 -3.65 16.65 21.46
N GLN A 563 -2.68 17.42 20.97
CA GLN A 563 -2.02 18.45 21.78
C GLN A 563 -2.99 19.58 22.14
N TYR A 564 -3.76 20.08 21.17
CA TYR A 564 -4.75 21.11 21.41
C TYR A 564 -5.76 20.70 22.49
N LEU A 565 -6.37 19.52 22.36
CA LEU A 565 -7.30 18.98 23.36
C LEU A 565 -6.64 18.79 24.73
N THR A 566 -5.36 18.37 24.75
CA THR A 566 -4.59 18.23 25.99
C THR A 566 -4.42 19.57 26.70
N LEU A 567 -4.11 20.64 25.97
CA LEU A 567 -3.96 21.98 26.54
C LEU A 567 -5.30 22.53 27.04
N LEU A 568 -6.38 22.35 26.28
CA LEU A 568 -7.73 22.72 26.73
C LEU A 568 -8.10 22.02 28.04
N ARG A 569 -7.92 20.70 28.10
CA ARG A 569 -8.17 19.90 29.30
C ARG A 569 -7.36 20.41 30.49
N LYS A 570 -6.06 20.66 30.30
CA LYS A 570 -5.17 21.17 31.36
C LYS A 570 -5.60 22.55 31.84
N SER A 571 -6.01 23.46 30.94
CA SER A 571 -6.51 24.79 31.32
C SER A 571 -7.77 24.77 32.20
N LYS A 572 -8.51 23.65 32.17
CA LYS A 572 -9.70 23.42 33.00
C LYS A 572 -9.43 22.50 34.20
N ASN A 573 -8.17 22.17 34.48
CA ASN A 573 -7.75 21.26 35.56
C ASN A 573 -8.43 19.88 35.53
N MET A 574 -8.77 19.37 34.34
CA MET A 574 -9.42 18.07 34.18
C MET A 574 -8.39 16.97 33.91
N ARG A 575 -8.59 15.74 34.39
CA ARG A 575 -7.89 14.52 33.92
C ARG A 575 -8.59 13.96 32.69
N ILE A 576 -7.94 13.05 31.97
CA ILE A 576 -8.56 12.40 30.79
C ILE A 576 -9.84 11.65 31.22
N GLN A 577 -9.80 10.99 32.39
CA GLN A 577 -10.98 10.30 32.93
C GLN A 577 -12.14 11.26 33.23
N ASP A 578 -11.86 12.47 33.71
CA ASP A 578 -12.88 13.48 33.97
C ASP A 578 -13.52 14.01 32.67
N VAL A 579 -12.81 13.93 31.54
CA VAL A 579 -13.38 14.19 30.20
C VAL A 579 -14.24 13.00 29.78
N ILE A 580 -13.73 11.78 29.88
CA ILE A 580 -14.47 10.55 29.50
C ILE A 580 -15.80 10.46 30.24
N SER A 581 -15.82 10.75 31.54
CA SER A 581 -17.04 10.70 32.36
C SER A 581 -18.11 11.72 31.96
N LYS A 582 -17.76 12.76 31.19
CA LYS A 582 -18.69 13.76 30.66
C LYS A 582 -19.24 13.38 29.28
N PHE A 583 -18.77 12.29 28.67
CA PHE A 583 -19.27 11.77 27.40
C PHE A 583 -20.23 10.58 27.63
N PRO A 584 -21.14 10.30 26.68
CA PRO A 584 -21.96 9.09 26.73
C PRO A 584 -21.11 7.80 26.72
N LYS A 585 -21.63 6.71 27.32
CA LYS A 585 -20.87 5.45 27.53
C LYS A 585 -20.24 4.87 26.24
N GLU A 586 -20.95 4.98 25.12
CA GLU A 586 -20.51 4.58 23.78
C GLU A 586 -19.23 5.29 23.27
N TYR A 587 -18.76 6.35 23.95
CA TYR A 587 -17.54 7.09 23.62
C TYR A 587 -16.33 6.70 24.48
N TYR A 588 -16.50 5.84 25.49
CA TYR A 588 -15.45 5.57 26.48
C TYR A 588 -14.17 5.00 25.86
N HIS A 589 -14.30 4.22 24.79
CA HIS A 589 -13.16 3.66 24.06
C HIS A 589 -12.58 4.61 23.00
N THR A 590 -13.26 5.72 22.67
CA THR A 590 -12.86 6.62 21.58
C THR A 590 -12.21 7.90 22.11
N VAL A 591 -12.75 8.48 23.18
CA VAL A 591 -12.30 9.77 23.73
C VAL A 591 -10.84 9.72 24.18
N GLY A 592 -10.42 8.61 24.80
CA GLY A 592 -9.02 8.43 25.20
C GLY A 592 -8.05 8.48 24.02
N HIS A 593 -8.47 8.00 22.84
CA HIS A 593 -7.64 7.99 21.63
C HIS A 593 -7.45 9.40 21.06
N TRP A 594 -8.34 10.35 21.33
CA TRP A 594 -8.19 11.73 20.88
C TRP A 594 -7.03 12.47 21.54
N PHE A 595 -6.54 11.99 22.70
CA PHE A 595 -5.42 12.59 23.43
C PHE A 595 -4.07 11.92 23.15
N ARG A 596 -4.03 10.84 22.37
CA ARG A 596 -2.79 10.14 22.01
C ARG A 596 -2.12 10.83 20.83
N LYS A 597 -0.78 10.88 20.77
CA LYS A 597 -0.02 11.43 19.62
C LYS A 597 0.64 10.34 18.78
N ASP A 598 0.49 9.10 19.21
CA ASP A 598 1.07 7.90 18.61
C ASP A 598 0.16 7.31 17.52
N PHE A 599 0.54 6.16 16.97
CA PHE A 599 -0.25 5.42 15.98
C PHE A 599 -1.66 5.01 16.44
N GLY A 600 -1.92 4.98 17.75
CA GLY A 600 -3.23 4.67 18.29
C GLY A 600 -4.14 5.88 18.41
N GLY A 601 -3.66 7.08 18.07
CA GLY A 601 -4.44 8.30 18.11
C GLY A 601 -5.52 8.36 17.03
N SER A 602 -6.63 9.03 17.36
CA SER A 602 -7.70 9.33 16.40
C SER A 602 -8.11 10.81 16.48
N ILE A 603 -8.81 11.29 15.46
CA ILE A 603 -9.36 12.65 15.42
C ILE A 603 -10.88 12.54 15.71
N PRO A 604 -11.45 13.31 16.65
CA PRO A 604 -12.89 13.33 16.90
C PRO A 604 -13.64 13.73 15.63
N ILE A 605 -14.69 13.00 15.25
CA ILE A 605 -15.48 13.30 14.03
C ILE A 605 -16.23 14.64 14.19
N PRO A 606 -16.69 15.29 13.11
CA PRO A 606 -17.36 16.60 13.19
C PRO A 606 -18.52 16.64 14.21
N GLU A 607 -19.32 15.58 14.31
CA GLU A 607 -20.42 15.50 15.29
C GLU A 607 -19.95 15.57 16.75
N ASP A 608 -18.79 14.97 17.06
CA ASP A 608 -18.20 14.94 18.41
C ASP A 608 -17.85 16.33 18.93
N ILE A 609 -17.61 17.28 18.01
CA ILE A 609 -17.13 18.61 18.35
C ILE A 609 -18.16 19.38 19.18
N LYS A 610 -19.46 19.18 18.93
CA LYS A 610 -20.53 19.80 19.72
C LYS A 610 -20.46 19.40 21.20
N LEU A 611 -20.15 18.13 21.47
CA LEU A 611 -19.95 17.63 22.83
C LEU A 611 -18.67 18.19 23.44
N LEU A 612 -17.56 18.22 22.69
CA LEU A 612 -16.30 18.81 23.15
C LEU A 612 -16.45 20.29 23.53
N ARG A 613 -17.19 21.07 22.74
CA ARG A 613 -17.50 22.47 23.07
C ARG A 613 -18.24 22.61 24.40
N LYS A 614 -19.25 21.78 24.66
CA LYS A 614 -19.98 21.77 25.93
C LYS A 614 -19.07 21.39 27.10
N VAL A 615 -18.20 20.40 26.90
CA VAL A 615 -17.29 19.91 27.94
C VAL A 615 -16.23 20.94 28.33
N PHE A 616 -15.65 21.63 27.34
CA PHE A 616 -14.59 22.61 27.58
C PHE A 616 -15.07 24.07 27.68
N ASN A 617 -16.34 24.35 27.36
CA ASN A 617 -16.92 25.69 27.27
C ASN A 617 -16.11 26.62 26.34
N ILE A 618 -15.81 26.15 25.12
CA ILE A 618 -15.02 26.87 24.11
C ILE A 618 -15.73 26.75 22.76
N HIS A 619 -15.90 27.88 22.07
CA HIS A 619 -16.61 27.94 20.78
C HIS A 619 -15.70 28.20 19.58
N ASP A 620 -14.50 28.73 19.80
CA ASP A 620 -13.56 29.16 18.76
C ASP A 620 -12.29 28.28 18.69
N GLY A 621 -11.32 28.66 17.86
CA GLY A 621 -10.04 27.98 17.68
C GLY A 621 -10.17 26.68 16.88
N LEU A 622 -9.33 25.69 17.21
CA LEU A 622 -9.27 24.44 16.43
C LEU A 622 -10.58 23.64 16.46
N LEU A 623 -11.41 23.77 17.51
CA LEU A 623 -12.71 23.09 17.54
C LEU A 623 -13.61 23.60 16.40
N LYS A 624 -13.64 24.90 16.14
CA LYS A 624 -14.42 25.48 15.02
C LYS A 624 -13.98 24.88 13.69
N ILE A 625 -12.67 24.76 13.48
CA ILE A 625 -12.08 24.17 12.27
C ILE A 625 -12.42 22.68 12.14
N LEU A 626 -12.37 21.92 13.23
CA LEU A 626 -12.66 20.48 13.23
C LEU A 626 -14.13 20.17 12.93
N GLU A 627 -15.04 21.08 13.22
CA GLU A 627 -16.48 20.95 12.94
C GLU A 627 -16.82 21.21 11.45
N ARG A 628 -15.98 21.94 10.72
CA ARG A 628 -16.25 22.31 9.32
C ARG A 628 -16.45 21.06 8.46
N THR A 629 -17.57 21.01 7.77
CA THR A 629 -17.91 19.97 6.79
C THR A 629 -18.14 20.57 5.42
N ALA A 630 -17.95 19.76 4.38
CA ALA A 630 -18.37 20.10 3.03
C ALA A 630 -18.86 18.84 2.30
N LEU A 631 -19.65 19.05 1.26
CA LEU A 631 -20.04 18.00 0.33
C LEU A 631 -18.95 17.80 -0.71
N LYS A 632 -18.57 16.54 -0.87
CA LYS A 632 -17.64 16.10 -1.89
C LYS A 632 -18.35 15.24 -2.91
N PHE A 633 -18.23 15.61 -4.18
CA PHE A 633 -18.78 14.85 -5.28
C PHE A 633 -18.09 13.49 -5.43
N GLN A 634 -18.87 12.41 -5.41
CA GLN A 634 -18.43 11.03 -5.60
C GLN A 634 -18.97 10.50 -6.92
N THR A 635 -18.08 9.96 -7.74
CA THR A 635 -18.44 9.22 -8.95
C THR A 635 -18.12 7.74 -8.73
N VAL A 636 -18.94 6.81 -9.26
CA VAL A 636 -18.66 5.36 -9.18
C VAL A 636 -17.47 4.92 -10.05
N LYS A 637 -16.90 5.82 -10.86
CA LYS A 637 -15.61 5.62 -11.53
C LYS A 637 -14.44 5.88 -10.57
N THR A 638 -13.24 5.47 -11.00
CA THR A 638 -11.94 5.81 -10.39
C THR A 638 -11.98 7.16 -9.70
N SER A 639 -11.65 7.18 -8.39
CA SER A 639 -11.52 8.40 -7.60
C SER A 639 -11.01 9.54 -8.48
N VAL A 640 -11.64 10.72 -8.42
CA VAL A 640 -11.14 11.93 -9.09
C VAL A 640 -9.66 12.17 -8.74
N LYS A 641 -9.25 11.75 -7.53
CA LYS A 641 -7.85 11.78 -7.06
C LYS A 641 -6.95 10.71 -7.67
N GLY A 642 -7.47 9.72 -8.39
CA GLY A 642 -6.70 8.61 -8.93
C GLY A 642 -6.58 7.40 -7.99
N LYS A 643 -5.89 6.36 -8.47
CA LYS A 643 -5.59 5.14 -7.69
C LYS A 643 -4.37 5.36 -6.79
N ASN A 644 -4.31 4.65 -5.66
CA ASN A 644 -3.08 4.55 -4.89
C ASN A 644 -1.97 4.05 -5.82
N PRO A 645 -0.82 4.73 -5.88
CA PRO A 645 0.26 4.29 -6.73
C PRO A 645 0.77 2.92 -6.27
N GLY A 646 1.13 2.10 -7.24
CA GLY A 646 1.86 0.86 -7.00
C GLY A 646 3.30 1.13 -6.61
N ASP A 647 3.91 0.14 -5.97
CA ASP A 647 5.35 0.08 -5.70
C ASP A 647 6.21 -0.15 -6.97
N TYR A 648 5.60 -0.31 -8.15
CA TYR A 648 6.29 -0.32 -9.43
C TYR A 648 6.12 1.03 -10.16
N ILE A 649 7.24 1.70 -10.44
CA ILE A 649 7.30 3.02 -11.11
C ILE A 649 7.93 2.85 -12.49
N LYS A 650 7.21 3.24 -13.54
CA LYS A 650 7.64 3.13 -14.94
C LYS A 650 8.05 4.49 -15.50
N ASN A 651 9.16 4.53 -16.24
CA ASN A 651 9.57 5.63 -17.12
C ASN A 651 9.67 7.01 -16.44
N ARG A 652 10.21 7.07 -15.22
CA ARG A 652 10.61 8.35 -14.60
C ARG A 652 12.11 8.50 -14.66
N ASN A 653 12.58 9.68 -15.08
CA ASN A 653 13.98 10.02 -14.90
C ASN A 653 14.26 10.29 -13.40
N GLU A 654 15.52 10.48 -13.04
CA GLU A 654 15.94 10.61 -11.65
C GLU A 654 15.39 11.88 -10.98
N GLU A 655 15.46 13.03 -11.64
CA GLU A 655 14.95 14.30 -11.12
C GLU A 655 13.44 14.24 -10.88
N GLU A 656 12.70 13.67 -11.84
CA GLU A 656 11.26 13.43 -11.72
C GLU A 656 10.92 12.49 -10.58
N LEU A 657 11.72 11.43 -10.38
CA LEU A 657 11.55 10.48 -9.29
C LEU A 657 11.79 11.16 -7.95
N ILE A 658 12.88 11.93 -7.81
CA ILE A 658 13.20 12.65 -6.59
C ILE A 658 12.08 13.65 -6.26
N ALA A 659 11.65 14.44 -7.22
CA ALA A 659 10.54 15.37 -7.04
C ALA A 659 9.22 14.66 -6.71
N PHE A 660 8.97 13.49 -7.29
CA PHE A 660 7.80 12.66 -6.99
C PHE A 660 7.83 12.15 -5.54
N LEU A 661 8.97 11.62 -5.08
CA LEU A 661 9.10 11.06 -3.73
C LEU A 661 9.13 12.14 -2.64
N LYS A 662 9.74 13.31 -2.89
CA LYS A 662 9.75 14.44 -1.94
C LYS A 662 8.34 14.87 -1.52
N LYS A 663 7.38 14.89 -2.45
CA LYS A 663 5.97 15.25 -2.17
C LYS A 663 5.33 14.43 -1.06
N LEU A 664 5.82 13.20 -0.83
CA LEU A 664 5.25 12.26 0.12
C LEU A 664 5.52 12.60 1.57
N TYR A 665 6.49 13.44 1.90
CA TYR A 665 6.83 13.77 3.29
C TYR A 665 6.94 15.27 3.59
N VAL A 666 7.13 16.13 2.58
CA VAL A 666 7.27 17.58 2.79
C VAL A 666 6.03 18.18 3.51
N PRO A 667 6.20 19.21 4.36
CA PRO A 667 5.10 19.91 5.01
C PRO A 667 4.05 20.44 4.02
N SER A 668 2.77 20.50 4.42
CA SER A 668 1.68 20.99 3.55
C SER A 668 1.91 22.40 3.01
N ASN A 669 2.41 23.32 3.83
CA ASN A 669 2.69 24.69 3.38
C ASN A 669 3.77 24.72 2.29
N GLU A 670 4.81 23.90 2.42
CA GLU A 670 5.85 23.77 1.39
C GLU A 670 5.29 23.10 0.12
N TYR A 671 4.50 22.04 0.28
CA TYR A 671 3.82 21.38 -0.84
C TYR A 671 2.96 22.35 -1.65
N LEU A 672 2.15 23.18 -0.99
CA LEU A 672 1.30 24.18 -1.64
C LEU A 672 2.11 25.20 -2.45
N LEU A 673 3.29 25.63 -1.96
CA LEU A 673 4.20 26.52 -2.69
C LEU A 673 4.77 25.87 -3.96
N THR A 674 4.91 24.54 -4.00
CA THR A 674 5.31 23.84 -5.23
C THR A 674 4.20 23.75 -6.27
N MET A 675 2.93 23.84 -5.84
CA MET A 675 1.78 23.79 -6.74
C MET A 675 1.42 25.15 -7.33
N SER A 676 1.62 26.25 -6.59
CA SER A 676 1.31 27.61 -7.06
C SER A 676 2.26 28.15 -8.14
N LYS A 677 3.34 27.42 -8.45
CA LYS A 677 4.29 27.74 -9.54
C LYS A 677 3.96 27.04 -10.87
N LYS A 678 2.88 26.28 -10.93
CA LYS A 678 2.33 25.66 -12.14
C LYS A 678 1.04 26.35 -12.53
#